data_AF-A0A2G9S682-F1
#
_entry.id   AF-A0A2G9S682-F1
#
_cell.length_a   1.000
_cell.length_b   1.000
_cell.length_c   1.000
_cell.angle_alpha   90.00
_cell.angle_beta   90.00
_cell.angle_gamma   90.00
#
_symmetry.space_group_name_H-M   'P 1'
#
loop_
_entity.id
_entity.type
_entity.pdbx_description
1 polymer ?
#
loop_
_entity_poly.entity_id
_entity_poly.type
_entity_poly.pdbx_seq_one_letter_code
_entity_poly.pdbx_strand_id
1 'polypeptide(L)'
;MEVYSWKLVHPTDKFCNKDCPGTAEEYERATRYNYTSEEKFAFVEVIAMVKGLQVLMGRMESVFNQAIRNTIYAALQDFAQSTLREPLRQAVRKKKNVLISVLQAIRKTICDWEAGREPPNDPCLRGEKDPKGGFDIKVPRRAVGPSSTQLYMVRTMLESLIADKSGSKKTLRSSLDGPIVQAIEEFHKQSFFFTHLLNFSEALQQCCDLSQLWFREFFLELTMGRRIQFPIEMSMPWILTDHILETKEPSMMEYVLYPLDLYNDSAYYALTKFKKQFLYDEIEAEVNLCFDQFVYKLSDQIFAYYKAMSGSVLLDKRFRAECKNYGVIIPYPPSNRYETLLKQRHVQLLGRSIDLNRLITQRISAAMYKSLDQAISRFESEDLTSIVELEWLLDINRLTHRLLSKHLTLDSFDAMFREANHNVSAPYGRNTLHVFWELNFDFLPNYSIPFTQEPQRDKPANVQPYYLYGSKPLNIAYSHIYSSYRNFVGPPHFKTICRLLGYQGIAVVMEELLKIVKSLLQGTILQYVKTLIEVMPKICRLPRHEYGSPGILEFFHHQLKDIIEYAELKTDVFQSLREVGNAILFCLLIEQALSQEEVCDLLHAAPFQNILPRVFIKEGERLEVRMKRLEAKYAPLHLVPLIERLGTPQ
;
A
#
# COMPACT_ATOMS: atom_id res chain seq x y z
N MET A 1 -10.65 27.78 2.51
CA MET A 1 -9.82 28.90 3.01
C MET A 1 -10.43 29.59 4.23
N GLU A 2 -11.73 29.89 4.26
CA GLU A 2 -12.38 30.59 5.38
C GLU A 2 -12.17 29.90 6.73
N VAL A 3 -12.35 28.58 6.81
CA VAL A 3 -12.11 27.79 8.04
C VAL A 3 -10.66 27.95 8.52
N TYR A 4 -9.69 27.82 7.61
CA TYR A 4 -8.27 28.01 7.94
C TYR A 4 -8.00 29.42 8.48
N SER A 5 -8.52 30.45 7.81
CA SER A 5 -8.38 31.83 8.25
C SER A 5 -8.99 32.08 9.63
N TRP A 6 -10.17 31.52 9.91
CA TRP A 6 -10.80 31.63 11.23
C TRP A 6 -9.95 30.98 12.33
N LYS A 7 -9.36 29.81 12.05
CA LYS A 7 -8.49 29.09 12.99
C LYS A 7 -7.18 29.83 13.25
N LEU A 8 -6.64 30.55 12.25
CA LEU A 8 -5.43 31.36 12.44
C LEU A 8 -5.62 32.51 13.44
N VAL A 9 -6.80 33.12 13.47
CA VAL A 9 -7.09 34.24 14.39
C VAL A 9 -7.70 33.79 15.73
N HIS A 10 -8.10 32.52 15.84
CA HIS A 10 -8.60 31.90 17.08
C HIS A 10 -7.75 30.69 17.47
N PRO A 11 -6.48 30.88 17.88
CA PRO A 11 -5.64 29.78 18.35
C PRO A 11 -6.26 29.10 19.56
N THR A 12 -6.21 27.77 19.59
CA THR A 12 -6.73 27.01 20.74
C THR A 12 -5.87 27.23 21.99
N ASP A 13 -6.37 26.76 23.12
CA ASP A 13 -5.64 26.67 24.37
C ASP A 13 -5.93 25.35 25.09
N LYS A 14 -5.37 25.19 26.28
CA LYS A 14 -5.54 24.03 27.16
C LYS A 14 -6.97 23.82 27.66
N PHE A 15 -7.83 24.85 27.60
CA PHE A 15 -9.22 24.77 28.06
C PHE A 15 -10.11 24.20 26.96
N CYS A 16 -9.88 24.62 25.72
CA CYS A 16 -10.60 24.14 24.54
C CYS A 16 -10.05 22.78 24.04
N ASN A 17 -8.74 22.55 24.12
CA ASN A 17 -8.10 21.29 23.74
C ASN A 17 -7.16 20.81 24.86
N LYS A 18 -7.52 19.69 25.50
CA LYS A 18 -6.74 19.12 26.62
C LYS A 18 -5.34 18.65 26.21
N ASP A 19 -5.16 18.31 24.94
CA ASP A 19 -3.87 17.85 24.39
C ASP A 19 -2.96 19.02 24.00
N CYS A 20 -3.45 20.27 24.05
CA CYS A 20 -2.67 21.46 23.76
C CYS A 20 -1.82 21.87 24.98
N PRO A 21 -0.48 21.83 24.89
CA PRO A 21 0.39 22.28 25.97
C PRO A 21 0.21 23.77 26.24
N GLY A 22 0.29 24.17 27.52
CA GLY A 22 0.29 25.60 27.89
C GLY A 22 1.52 26.37 27.39
N THR A 23 2.58 25.67 27.00
CA THR A 23 3.83 26.22 26.46
C THR A 23 3.87 26.26 24.92
N ALA A 24 2.83 25.78 24.23
CA ALA A 24 2.80 25.75 22.77
C ALA A 24 2.76 27.18 22.20
N GLU A 25 3.59 27.42 21.18
CA GLU A 25 3.65 28.72 20.51
C GLU A 25 2.37 29.03 19.74
N GLU A 26 2.10 30.30 19.49
CA GLU A 26 0.81 30.74 18.94
C GLU A 26 0.48 30.10 17.59
N TYR A 27 1.46 29.99 16.68
CA TYR A 27 1.24 29.36 15.38
C TYR A 27 0.95 27.85 15.49
N GLU A 28 1.57 27.15 16.44
CA GLU A 28 1.27 25.74 16.70
C GLU A 28 -0.16 25.55 17.25
N ARG A 29 -0.60 26.48 18.10
CA ARG A 29 -1.97 26.53 18.63
C ARG A 29 -3.01 26.96 17.59
N ALA A 30 -2.61 27.74 16.59
CA ALA A 30 -3.45 28.14 15.46
C ALA A 30 -3.59 27.04 14.41
N THR A 31 -2.59 26.16 14.29
CA THR A 31 -2.53 25.08 13.29
C THR A 31 -2.68 23.71 13.94
N ARG A 32 -1.57 23.04 14.29
CA ARG A 32 -1.49 21.65 14.75
C ARG A 32 -2.57 21.22 15.75
N TYR A 33 -2.79 22.03 16.79
CA TYR A 33 -3.74 21.72 17.87
C TYR A 33 -5.16 22.23 17.62
N ASN A 34 -5.38 23.01 16.58
CA ASN A 34 -6.66 23.69 16.33
C ASN A 34 -7.63 22.89 15.45
N TYR A 35 -7.23 21.69 15.01
CA TYR A 35 -8.06 20.80 14.20
C TYR A 35 -8.22 19.45 14.90
N THR A 36 -9.48 19.04 15.08
CA THR A 36 -9.83 17.67 15.48
C THR A 36 -9.53 16.68 14.36
N SER A 37 -9.56 15.38 14.68
CA SER A 37 -9.37 14.31 13.68
C SER A 37 -10.38 14.41 12.53
N GLU A 38 -11.65 14.64 12.85
CA GLU A 38 -12.73 14.76 11.88
C GLU A 38 -12.58 16.00 10.99
N GLU A 39 -12.20 17.14 11.59
CA GLU A 39 -11.93 18.36 10.82
C GLU A 39 -10.78 18.17 9.83
N LYS A 40 -9.70 17.50 10.23
CA LYS A 40 -8.57 17.20 9.32
C LYS A 40 -9.02 16.33 8.16
N PHE A 41 -9.82 15.28 8.42
CA PHE A 41 -10.33 14.43 7.36
C PHE A 41 -11.25 15.17 6.40
N ALA A 42 -12.25 15.89 6.93
CA ALA A 42 -13.18 16.68 6.11
C ALA A 42 -12.44 17.73 5.26
N PHE A 43 -11.37 18.33 5.80
CA PHE A 43 -10.56 19.28 5.06
C PHE A 43 -9.84 18.64 3.87
N VAL A 44 -9.28 17.43 4.06
CA VAL A 44 -8.67 16.66 2.96
C VAL A 44 -9.70 16.24 1.91
N GLU A 45 -10.91 15.82 2.31
CA GLU A 45 -11.98 15.49 1.37
C GLU A 45 -12.31 16.67 0.46
N VAL A 46 -12.47 17.87 1.04
CA VAL A 46 -12.74 19.08 0.26
C VAL A 46 -11.59 19.42 -0.67
N ILE A 47 -10.34 19.34 -0.21
CA ILE A 47 -9.15 19.57 -1.06
C ILE A 47 -9.16 18.60 -2.24
N ALA A 48 -9.43 17.33 -1.99
CA ALA A 48 -9.48 16.31 -3.03
C ALA A 48 -10.63 16.52 -4.02
N MET A 49 -11.82 16.90 -3.54
CA MET A 49 -12.95 17.23 -4.42
C MET A 49 -12.64 18.43 -5.31
N VAL A 50 -12.01 19.48 -4.76
CA VAL A 50 -11.60 20.67 -5.51
C VAL A 50 -10.58 20.30 -6.58
N LYS A 51 -9.48 19.63 -6.22
CA LYS A 51 -8.42 19.24 -7.15
C LYS A 51 -8.89 18.21 -8.18
N GLY A 52 -9.70 17.24 -7.76
CA GLY A 52 -10.33 16.26 -8.65
C GLY A 52 -11.21 16.92 -9.71
N LEU A 53 -12.09 17.85 -9.30
CA LEU A 53 -12.94 18.59 -10.23
C LEU A 53 -12.11 19.54 -11.11
N GLN A 54 -11.07 20.19 -10.58
CA GLN A 54 -10.17 21.04 -11.35
C GLN A 54 -9.54 20.27 -12.52
N VAL A 55 -9.08 19.04 -12.29
CA VAL A 55 -8.53 18.17 -13.35
C VAL A 55 -9.58 17.86 -14.41
N LEU A 56 -10.81 17.53 -14.02
CA LEU A 56 -11.90 17.25 -14.96
C LEU A 56 -12.27 18.48 -15.79
N MET A 57 -12.38 19.64 -15.14
CA MET A 57 -12.69 20.91 -15.79
C MET A 57 -11.57 21.33 -16.76
N GLY A 58 -10.31 21.13 -16.38
CA GLY A 58 -9.15 21.38 -17.26
C GLY A 58 -9.13 20.46 -18.49
N ARG A 59 -9.48 19.17 -18.33
CA ARG A 59 -9.61 18.25 -19.48
C ARG A 59 -10.71 18.68 -20.46
N MET A 60 -11.74 19.35 -19.98
CA MET A 60 -12.85 19.86 -20.80
C MET A 60 -12.62 21.29 -21.33
N GLU A 61 -11.49 21.91 -21.04
CA GLU A 61 -11.20 23.31 -21.38
C GLU A 61 -11.44 23.63 -22.86
N SER A 62 -11.00 22.77 -23.78
CA SER A 62 -11.18 22.99 -25.23
C SER A 62 -12.66 23.09 -25.61
N VAL A 63 -13.49 22.20 -25.05
CA VAL A 63 -14.94 22.16 -25.30
C VAL A 63 -15.61 23.38 -24.69
N PHE A 64 -15.27 23.72 -23.45
CA PHE A 64 -15.81 24.91 -22.78
C PHE A 64 -15.46 26.18 -23.52
N ASN A 65 -14.20 26.37 -23.91
CA ASN A 65 -13.74 27.54 -24.63
C ASN A 65 -14.52 27.78 -25.94
N GLN A 66 -14.80 26.70 -26.69
CA GLN A 66 -15.60 26.80 -27.91
C GLN A 66 -17.07 27.16 -27.62
N ALA A 67 -17.70 26.47 -26.67
CA ALA A 67 -19.10 26.70 -26.29
C ALA A 67 -19.31 28.11 -25.70
N ILE A 68 -18.40 28.56 -24.84
CA ILE A 68 -18.40 29.88 -24.22
C ILE A 68 -18.31 30.97 -25.28
N ARG A 69 -17.35 30.88 -26.21
CA ARG A 69 -17.17 31.88 -27.27
C ARG A 69 -18.40 31.97 -28.17
N ASN A 70 -18.96 30.84 -28.57
CA ASN A 70 -20.20 30.80 -29.34
C ASN A 70 -21.37 31.47 -28.61
N THR A 71 -21.56 31.13 -27.34
CA THR A 71 -22.70 31.62 -26.53
C THR A 71 -22.57 33.10 -26.25
N ILE A 72 -21.38 33.58 -25.90
CA ILE A 72 -21.12 35.00 -25.62
C ILE A 72 -21.29 35.83 -26.90
N TYR A 73 -20.75 35.37 -28.03
CA TYR A 73 -20.95 36.05 -29.31
C TYR A 73 -22.42 36.12 -29.68
N ALA A 74 -23.13 34.99 -29.59
CA ALA A 74 -24.56 34.91 -29.89
C ALA A 74 -25.37 35.88 -29.03
N ALA A 75 -25.18 35.85 -27.71
CA ALA A 75 -25.87 36.74 -26.78
C ALA A 75 -25.56 38.23 -27.07
N LEU A 76 -24.30 38.56 -27.35
CA LEU A 76 -23.88 39.93 -27.65
C LEU A 76 -24.51 40.44 -28.95
N GLN A 77 -24.48 39.64 -30.01
CA GLN A 77 -25.01 40.04 -31.31
C GLN A 77 -26.55 40.08 -31.31
N ASP A 78 -27.22 39.11 -30.69
CA ASP A 78 -28.69 39.11 -30.58
C ASP A 78 -29.15 40.33 -29.78
N PHE A 79 -28.45 40.66 -28.69
CA PHE A 79 -28.75 41.85 -27.91
C PHE A 79 -28.54 43.14 -28.72
N ALA A 80 -27.38 43.28 -29.38
CA ALA A 80 -27.03 44.52 -30.07
C ALA A 80 -27.79 44.74 -31.38
N GLN A 81 -27.99 43.69 -32.18
CA GLN A 81 -28.62 43.76 -33.49
C GLN A 81 -30.14 43.67 -33.41
N SER A 82 -30.69 42.92 -32.45
CA SER A 82 -32.15 42.69 -32.35
C SER A 82 -32.76 43.40 -31.14
N THR A 83 -32.28 43.14 -29.91
CA THR A 83 -32.89 43.69 -28.69
C THR A 83 -32.78 45.22 -28.62
N LEU A 84 -31.66 45.80 -29.05
CA LEU A 84 -31.47 47.26 -29.05
C LEU A 84 -32.23 48.01 -30.16
N ARG A 85 -32.96 47.32 -31.07
CA ARG A 85 -33.76 47.98 -32.12
C ARG A 85 -34.91 48.79 -31.54
N GLU A 86 -35.65 48.22 -30.61
CA GLU A 86 -36.81 48.88 -29.99
C GLU A 86 -36.42 50.13 -29.16
N PRO A 87 -35.43 50.09 -28.25
CA PRO A 87 -34.99 51.32 -27.57
C PRO A 87 -34.47 52.37 -28.53
N LEU A 88 -33.75 51.97 -29.60
CA LEU A 88 -33.27 52.92 -30.61
C LEU A 88 -34.43 53.57 -31.36
N ARG A 89 -35.43 52.78 -31.79
CA ARG A 89 -36.65 53.28 -32.45
C ARG A 89 -37.37 54.32 -31.59
N GLN A 90 -37.55 54.02 -30.31
CA GLN A 90 -38.21 54.94 -29.39
C GLN A 90 -37.39 56.21 -29.16
N ALA A 91 -36.07 56.10 -29.06
CA ALA A 91 -35.19 57.25 -28.90
C ALA A 91 -35.22 58.17 -30.14
N VAL A 92 -35.19 57.61 -31.36
CA VAL A 92 -35.34 58.35 -32.62
C VAL A 92 -36.72 59.01 -32.72
N ARG A 93 -37.80 58.26 -32.47
CA ARG A 93 -39.19 58.79 -32.51
C ARG A 93 -39.41 59.92 -31.50
N LYS A 94 -38.88 59.78 -30.28
CA LYS A 94 -39.00 60.78 -29.19
C LYS A 94 -37.91 61.87 -29.25
N LYS A 95 -37.06 61.90 -30.30
CA LYS A 95 -35.93 62.85 -30.49
C LYS A 95 -34.97 62.95 -29.29
N LYS A 96 -34.66 61.81 -28.66
CA LYS A 96 -33.78 61.72 -27.48
C LYS A 96 -32.31 61.57 -27.91
N ASN A 97 -31.70 62.66 -28.39
CA ASN A 97 -30.36 62.64 -29.01
C ASN A 97 -29.26 61.95 -28.18
N VAL A 98 -29.26 62.12 -26.85
CA VAL A 98 -28.28 61.47 -25.95
C VAL A 98 -28.48 59.95 -25.87
N LEU A 99 -29.73 59.46 -25.86
CA LEU A 99 -30.00 58.03 -25.91
C LEU A 99 -29.63 57.44 -27.27
N ILE A 100 -29.91 58.18 -28.35
CA ILE A 100 -29.54 57.78 -29.72
C ILE A 100 -28.02 57.64 -29.83
N SER A 101 -27.25 58.62 -29.33
CA SER A 101 -25.79 58.58 -29.42
C SER A 101 -25.19 57.39 -28.68
N VAL A 102 -25.66 57.08 -27.47
CA VAL A 102 -25.17 55.94 -26.68
C VAL A 102 -25.56 54.60 -27.32
N LEU A 103 -26.81 54.42 -27.73
CA LEU A 103 -27.29 53.18 -28.36
C LEU A 103 -26.60 52.92 -29.71
N GLN A 104 -26.38 53.97 -30.51
CA GLN A 104 -25.62 53.85 -31.76
C GLN A 104 -24.13 53.62 -31.50
N ALA A 105 -23.54 54.22 -30.46
CA ALA A 105 -22.15 53.95 -30.09
C ALA A 105 -21.96 52.46 -29.71
N ILE A 106 -22.88 51.89 -28.93
CA ILE A 106 -22.90 50.45 -28.63
C ILE A 106 -22.95 49.64 -29.93
N ARG A 107 -23.96 49.86 -30.79
CA ARG A 107 -24.12 49.11 -32.05
C ARG A 107 -22.89 49.23 -32.96
N LYS A 108 -22.31 50.43 -33.10
CA LYS A 108 -21.09 50.65 -33.91
C LYS A 108 -19.85 49.94 -33.35
N THR A 109 -19.79 49.72 -32.04
CA THR A 109 -18.62 49.11 -31.38
C THR A 109 -18.60 47.59 -31.53
N ILE A 110 -19.77 46.94 -31.52
CA ILE A 110 -19.87 45.47 -31.42
C ILE A 110 -20.69 44.77 -32.49
N CYS A 111 -21.57 45.45 -33.25
CA CYS A 111 -22.39 44.75 -34.24
C CYS A 111 -21.51 44.24 -35.40
N ASP A 112 -21.49 42.93 -35.57
CA ASP A 112 -20.91 42.23 -36.72
C ASP A 112 -22.06 41.79 -37.64
N TRP A 113 -22.40 42.62 -38.60
CA TRP A 113 -23.51 42.37 -39.52
C TRP A 113 -23.12 41.31 -40.56
N GLU A 114 -24.01 40.36 -40.86
CA GLU A 114 -23.77 39.30 -41.86
C GLU A 114 -23.33 39.87 -43.23
N ALA A 115 -23.91 40.99 -43.64
CA ALA A 115 -23.60 41.67 -44.90
C ALA A 115 -22.43 42.68 -44.81
N GLY A 116 -21.72 42.73 -43.67
CA GLY A 116 -20.61 43.65 -43.41
C GLY A 116 -20.99 45.12 -43.19
N ARG A 117 -22.28 45.47 -43.28
CA ARG A 117 -22.80 46.84 -43.04
C ARG A 117 -24.17 46.81 -42.36
N GLU A 118 -24.46 47.84 -41.58
CA GLU A 118 -25.76 48.01 -40.92
C GLU A 118 -26.89 48.11 -41.97
N PRO A 119 -28.02 47.39 -41.81
CA PRO A 119 -29.13 47.45 -42.77
C PRO A 119 -29.70 48.87 -42.89
N PRO A 120 -29.51 49.57 -44.04
CA PRO A 120 -29.95 50.96 -44.18
C PRO A 120 -31.48 51.08 -44.29
N ASN A 121 -32.17 49.97 -44.60
CA ASN A 121 -33.60 49.88 -44.73
C ASN A 121 -34.35 49.58 -43.41
N ASP A 122 -33.64 49.40 -42.28
CA ASP A 122 -34.25 49.12 -40.97
C ASP A 122 -35.20 50.27 -40.55
N PRO A 123 -36.52 49.99 -40.37
CA PRO A 123 -37.50 50.99 -39.92
C PRO A 123 -37.10 51.66 -38.60
N CYS A 124 -36.37 50.94 -37.72
CA CYS A 124 -35.99 51.47 -36.40
C CYS A 124 -35.09 52.70 -36.50
N LEU A 125 -34.24 52.79 -37.53
CA LEU A 125 -33.34 53.93 -37.77
C LEU A 125 -34.09 55.21 -38.14
N ARG A 126 -35.32 55.08 -38.67
CA ARG A 126 -36.24 56.18 -38.99
C ARG A 126 -37.27 56.44 -37.88
N GLY A 127 -37.27 55.66 -36.80
CA GLY A 127 -38.26 55.72 -35.73
C GLY A 127 -39.62 55.10 -36.09
N GLU A 128 -39.70 54.40 -37.21
CA GLU A 128 -40.90 53.73 -37.72
C GLU A 128 -41.04 52.32 -37.13
N LYS A 129 -42.28 51.82 -37.00
CA LYS A 129 -42.54 50.44 -36.58
C LYS A 129 -42.22 49.46 -37.72
N ASP A 130 -41.92 48.22 -37.36
CA ASP A 130 -41.77 47.13 -38.33
C ASP A 130 -43.06 46.94 -39.15
N PRO A 131 -42.95 46.55 -40.43
CA PRO A 131 -44.11 46.31 -41.29
C PRO A 131 -44.96 45.15 -40.76
N LYS A 132 -46.19 44.97 -41.28
CA LYS A 132 -47.12 43.92 -40.80
C LYS A 132 -46.55 42.49 -40.88
N GLY A 133 -45.53 42.24 -41.72
CA GLY A 133 -44.80 40.97 -41.81
C GLY A 133 -43.50 40.88 -40.99
N GLY A 134 -43.18 41.89 -40.16
CA GLY A 134 -41.94 41.98 -39.41
C GLY A 134 -40.74 42.47 -40.22
N PHE A 135 -39.66 42.84 -39.54
CA PHE A 135 -38.35 43.11 -40.14
C PHE A 135 -37.34 42.14 -39.54
N ASP A 136 -36.91 41.15 -40.33
CA ASP A 136 -36.02 40.09 -39.87
C ASP A 136 -34.55 40.46 -40.11
N ILE A 137 -33.72 40.22 -39.10
CA ILE A 137 -32.26 40.40 -39.16
C ILE A 137 -31.62 39.05 -38.88
N LYS A 138 -30.95 38.51 -39.90
CA LYS A 138 -30.15 37.29 -39.74
C LYS A 138 -28.86 37.62 -38.98
N VAL A 139 -28.82 37.26 -37.70
CA VAL A 139 -27.64 37.45 -36.85
C VAL A 139 -26.64 36.31 -37.11
N PRO A 140 -25.35 36.60 -37.41
CA PRO A 140 -24.33 35.58 -37.58
C PRO A 140 -24.07 34.79 -36.29
N ARG A 141 -23.48 33.60 -36.42
CA ARG A 141 -22.98 32.80 -35.29
C ARG A 141 -21.49 32.52 -35.50
N ARG A 142 -20.65 33.03 -34.59
CA ARG A 142 -19.19 32.85 -34.62
C ARG A 142 -18.67 32.33 -33.28
N ALA A 143 -17.55 31.63 -33.35
CA ALA A 143 -16.83 31.09 -32.20
C ALA A 143 -15.76 32.04 -31.66
N VAL A 144 -16.11 33.31 -31.47
CA VAL A 144 -15.17 34.33 -30.98
C VAL A 144 -15.86 35.30 -30.03
N GLY A 145 -15.30 35.50 -28.84
CA GLY A 145 -15.80 36.50 -27.91
C GLY A 145 -15.46 37.94 -28.35
N PRO A 146 -16.12 38.96 -27.77
CA PRO A 146 -15.69 40.34 -27.95
C PRO A 146 -14.29 40.57 -27.37
N SER A 147 -13.60 41.60 -27.86
CA SER A 147 -12.38 42.08 -27.20
C SER A 147 -12.71 42.61 -25.79
N SER A 148 -11.69 42.68 -24.92
CA SER A 148 -11.84 43.26 -23.58
C SER A 148 -12.33 44.70 -23.63
N THR A 149 -11.87 45.50 -24.60
CA THR A 149 -12.31 46.89 -24.81
C THR A 149 -13.75 46.96 -25.31
N GLN A 150 -14.16 46.09 -26.23
CA GLN A 150 -15.55 46.02 -26.71
C GLN A 150 -16.51 45.71 -25.57
N LEU A 151 -16.21 44.67 -24.78
CA LEU A 151 -17.05 44.26 -23.67
C LEU A 151 -17.11 45.33 -22.58
N TYR A 152 -15.98 45.94 -22.23
CA TYR A 152 -15.91 47.04 -21.26
C TYR A 152 -16.79 48.23 -21.70
N MET A 153 -16.56 48.71 -22.92
CA MET A 153 -17.29 49.88 -23.46
C MET A 153 -18.79 49.64 -23.52
N VAL A 154 -19.22 48.46 -23.98
CA VAL A 154 -20.65 48.10 -24.04
C VAL A 154 -21.26 48.06 -22.66
N ARG A 155 -20.61 47.39 -21.71
CA ARG A 155 -21.13 47.29 -20.34
C ARG A 155 -21.23 48.66 -19.67
N THR A 156 -20.19 49.49 -19.76
CA THR A 156 -20.20 50.85 -19.19
C THR A 156 -21.25 51.76 -19.84
N MET A 157 -21.41 51.68 -21.16
CA MET A 157 -22.46 52.45 -21.85
C MET A 157 -23.85 51.98 -21.45
N LEU A 158 -24.09 50.67 -21.34
CA LEU A 158 -25.36 50.12 -20.88
C LEU A 158 -25.65 50.49 -19.41
N GLU A 159 -24.64 50.42 -18.54
CA GLU A 159 -24.73 50.85 -17.15
C GLU A 159 -25.18 52.31 -17.03
N SER A 160 -24.64 53.19 -17.88
CA SER A 160 -25.05 54.61 -17.92
C SER A 160 -26.52 54.83 -18.31
N LEU A 161 -27.11 53.91 -19.08
CA LEU A 161 -28.52 53.96 -19.48
C LEU A 161 -29.46 53.57 -18.34
N ILE A 162 -29.03 52.67 -17.45
CA ILE A 162 -29.82 52.12 -16.35
C ILE A 162 -29.49 52.72 -14.98
N ALA A 163 -28.49 53.61 -14.89
CA ALA A 163 -28.07 54.23 -13.64
C ALA A 163 -29.16 55.12 -13.01
N ASP A 164 -29.39 54.93 -11.70
CA ASP A 164 -30.39 55.68 -10.91
C ASP A 164 -29.89 57.07 -10.48
N LYS A 165 -28.58 57.31 -10.48
CA LYS A 165 -27.97 58.59 -10.09
C LYS A 165 -27.26 59.22 -11.29
N SER A 166 -27.69 60.42 -11.66
CA SER A 166 -26.97 61.30 -12.57
C SER A 166 -26.85 62.67 -11.92
N GLY A 167 -25.80 63.45 -12.23
CA GLY A 167 -25.65 64.84 -11.76
C GLY A 167 -26.69 65.82 -12.33
N SER A 168 -27.78 65.32 -12.95
CA SER A 168 -28.80 66.10 -13.64
C SER A 168 -30.21 65.76 -13.13
N LYS A 169 -31.18 66.70 -13.28
CA LYS A 169 -32.58 66.54 -12.83
C LYS A 169 -33.38 65.42 -13.52
N LYS A 170 -32.90 64.83 -14.63
CA LYS A 170 -33.56 63.72 -15.35
C LYS A 170 -32.55 62.67 -15.76
N THR A 171 -32.67 61.46 -15.23
CA THR A 171 -31.80 60.33 -15.59
C THR A 171 -32.14 59.77 -16.98
N LEU A 172 -31.17 59.13 -17.64
CA LEU A 172 -31.40 58.43 -18.91
C LEU A 172 -32.42 57.28 -18.75
N ARG A 173 -32.38 56.61 -17.60
CA ARG A 173 -33.34 55.57 -17.19
C ARG A 173 -34.79 56.03 -17.28
N SER A 174 -35.09 57.25 -16.82
CA SER A 174 -36.47 57.82 -16.87
C SER A 174 -37.04 58.01 -18.28
N SER A 175 -36.18 57.91 -19.31
CA SER A 175 -36.57 58.06 -20.71
C SER A 175 -36.70 56.72 -21.46
N LEU A 176 -36.47 55.58 -20.78
CA LEU A 176 -36.64 54.22 -21.29
C LEU A 176 -37.90 53.58 -20.69
N ASP A 177 -38.58 52.75 -21.48
CA ASP A 177 -39.77 52.02 -21.02
C ASP A 177 -39.35 50.78 -20.18
N GLY A 178 -40.21 50.36 -19.24
CA GLY A 178 -39.90 49.29 -18.27
C GLY A 178 -39.32 47.99 -18.84
N PRO A 179 -39.92 47.38 -19.90
CA PRO A 179 -39.40 46.14 -20.49
C PRO A 179 -37.99 46.29 -21.11
N ILE A 180 -37.66 47.48 -21.62
CA ILE A 180 -36.35 47.77 -22.21
C ILE A 180 -35.30 47.83 -21.11
N VAL A 181 -35.63 48.49 -19.99
CA VAL A 181 -34.73 48.58 -18.83
C VAL A 181 -34.43 47.17 -18.29
N GLN A 182 -35.44 46.31 -18.17
CA GLN A 182 -35.26 44.92 -17.75
C GLN A 182 -34.34 44.15 -18.70
N ALA A 183 -34.53 44.27 -20.02
CA ALA A 183 -33.67 43.61 -21.00
C ALA A 183 -32.20 44.07 -20.92
N ILE A 184 -31.97 45.37 -20.68
CA ILE A 184 -30.62 45.92 -20.49
C ILE A 184 -30.02 45.41 -19.17
N GLU A 185 -30.78 45.41 -18.08
CA GLU A 185 -30.35 44.91 -16.77
C GLU A 185 -30.00 43.42 -16.82
N GLU A 186 -30.81 42.62 -17.50
CA GLU A 186 -30.59 41.19 -17.67
C GLU A 186 -29.30 40.92 -18.44
N PHE A 187 -29.11 41.56 -19.60
CA PHE A 187 -27.87 41.42 -20.37
C PHE A 187 -26.66 41.94 -19.59
N HIS A 188 -26.79 43.07 -18.89
CA HIS A 188 -25.72 43.63 -18.07
C HIS A 188 -25.36 42.71 -16.89
N LYS A 189 -26.34 42.02 -16.28
CA LYS A 189 -26.09 41.04 -15.23
C LYS A 189 -25.40 39.78 -15.78
N GLN A 190 -25.90 39.21 -16.88
CA GLN A 190 -25.32 38.01 -17.49
C GLN A 190 -23.89 38.24 -17.98
N SER A 191 -23.64 39.39 -18.64
CA SER A 191 -22.33 39.72 -19.21
C SER A 191 -21.24 40.02 -18.18
N PHE A 192 -21.56 40.04 -16.88
CA PHE A 192 -20.58 40.25 -15.80
C PHE A 192 -19.52 39.13 -15.78
N PHE A 193 -19.95 37.88 -16.01
CA PHE A 193 -19.06 36.73 -15.98
C PHE A 193 -18.36 36.44 -17.31
N PHE A 194 -18.66 37.19 -18.38
CA PHE A 194 -18.13 36.89 -19.72
C PHE A 194 -16.60 36.97 -19.77
N THR A 195 -15.98 37.95 -19.12
CA THR A 195 -14.50 38.03 -19.04
C THR A 195 -13.89 36.80 -18.37
N HIS A 196 -14.48 36.36 -17.25
CA HIS A 196 -14.01 35.18 -16.50
C HIS A 196 -14.17 33.89 -17.32
N LEU A 197 -15.30 33.73 -18.01
CA LEU A 197 -15.56 32.57 -18.85
C LEU A 197 -14.66 32.56 -20.10
N LEU A 198 -14.41 33.72 -20.73
CA LEU A 198 -13.48 33.80 -21.87
C LEU A 198 -12.04 33.48 -21.46
N ASN A 199 -11.67 33.77 -20.21
CA ASN A 199 -10.39 33.44 -19.59
C ASN A 199 -10.50 32.20 -18.68
N PHE A 200 -11.19 31.16 -19.16
CA PHE A 200 -11.56 29.99 -18.36
C PHE A 200 -10.39 29.35 -17.61
N SER A 201 -9.23 29.17 -18.26
CA SER A 201 -8.05 28.53 -17.65
C SER A 201 -7.56 29.29 -16.42
N GLU A 202 -7.47 30.61 -16.52
CA GLU A 202 -7.03 31.47 -15.41
C GLU A 202 -8.10 31.52 -14.30
N ALA A 203 -9.38 31.64 -14.68
CA ALA A 203 -10.49 31.63 -13.72
C ALA A 203 -10.54 30.30 -12.95
N LEU A 204 -10.32 29.18 -13.62
CA LEU A 204 -10.28 27.85 -13.00
C LEU A 204 -9.15 27.75 -11.96
N GLN A 205 -7.95 28.25 -12.29
CA GLN A 205 -6.83 28.29 -11.33
C GLN A 205 -7.17 29.16 -10.11
N GLN A 206 -7.74 30.34 -10.32
CA GLN A 206 -8.12 31.25 -9.22
C GLN A 206 -9.22 30.66 -8.33
N CYS A 207 -10.20 29.95 -8.90
CA CYS A 207 -11.28 29.31 -8.14
C CYS A 207 -10.81 28.11 -7.31
N CYS A 208 -9.68 27.50 -7.67
CA CYS A 208 -9.11 26.33 -7.00
C CYS A 208 -7.81 26.65 -6.25
N ASP A 209 -7.51 27.93 -5.98
CA ASP A 209 -6.26 28.33 -5.33
C ASP A 209 -6.27 27.97 -3.84
N LEU A 210 -5.41 27.01 -3.46
CA LEU A 210 -5.18 26.57 -2.09
C LEU A 210 -3.73 26.85 -1.62
N SER A 211 -2.98 27.67 -2.37
CA SER A 211 -1.54 27.93 -2.15
C SER A 211 -1.21 28.56 -0.79
N GLN A 212 -2.17 29.27 -0.20
CA GLN A 212 -1.97 30.05 1.03
C GLN A 212 -1.89 29.20 2.31
N LEU A 213 -2.14 27.89 2.24
CA LEU A 213 -2.10 27.01 3.42
C LEU A 213 -0.69 26.79 3.98
N TRP A 214 0.36 26.98 3.16
CA TRP A 214 1.75 26.79 3.57
C TRP A 214 2.41 28.09 4.08
N PHE A 215 2.10 29.23 3.45
CA PHE A 215 2.76 30.50 3.77
C PHE A 215 2.43 31.00 5.17
N ARG A 216 3.47 31.45 5.89
CA ARG A 216 3.38 31.79 7.32
C ARG A 216 4.28 32.96 7.75
N GLU A 217 4.69 33.80 6.81
CA GLU A 217 5.55 34.97 7.02
C GLU A 217 5.05 35.90 8.14
N PHE A 218 3.73 36.13 8.20
CA PHE A 218 3.13 36.94 9.26
C PHE A 218 3.44 36.39 10.66
N PHE A 219 3.28 35.08 10.85
CA PHE A 219 3.56 34.44 12.14
C PHE A 219 5.05 34.35 12.42
N LEU A 220 5.90 34.22 11.39
CA LEU A 220 7.36 34.27 11.55
C LEU A 220 7.82 35.64 12.08
N GLU A 221 7.30 36.73 11.52
CA GLU A 221 7.58 38.09 11.96
C GLU A 221 7.17 38.30 13.43
N LEU A 222 6.01 37.76 13.84
CA LEU A 222 5.55 37.82 15.24
C LEU A 222 6.46 37.09 16.22
N THR A 223 7.32 36.17 15.76
CA THR A 223 8.31 35.52 16.63
C THR A 223 9.51 36.41 16.97
N MET A 224 9.61 37.60 16.38
CA MET A 224 10.68 38.58 16.61
C MET A 224 12.09 37.97 16.46
N GLY A 225 12.29 37.17 15.40
CA GLY A 225 13.56 36.51 15.09
C GLY A 225 13.86 35.26 15.92
N ARG A 226 12.95 34.82 16.79
CA ARG A 226 13.10 33.57 17.55
C ARG A 226 13.01 32.33 16.65
N ARG A 227 12.20 32.39 15.59
CA ARG A 227 12.07 31.33 14.58
C ARG A 227 12.51 31.87 13.22
N ILE A 228 13.41 31.14 12.57
CA ILE A 228 13.74 31.37 11.15
C ILE A 228 12.69 30.67 10.27
N GLN A 229 12.21 29.50 10.69
CA GLN A 229 11.11 28.79 10.06
C GLN A 229 10.39 27.91 11.12
N PHE A 230 9.13 27.56 10.88
CA PHE A 230 8.38 26.61 11.71
C PHE A 230 8.65 25.16 11.28
N PRO A 231 8.60 24.19 12.22
CA PRO A 231 8.81 22.79 11.90
C PRO A 231 7.58 22.18 11.18
N ILE A 232 7.77 21.00 10.57
CA ILE A 232 6.78 20.39 9.67
C ILE A 232 5.47 20.02 10.37
N GLU A 233 5.50 19.71 11.66
CA GLU A 233 4.31 19.45 12.48
C GLU A 233 3.38 20.66 12.63
N MET A 234 3.82 21.86 12.23
CA MET A 234 3.03 23.10 12.18
C MET A 234 2.65 23.48 10.74
N SER A 235 3.08 22.70 9.73
CA SER A 235 2.79 22.95 8.33
C SER A 235 1.48 22.30 7.92
N MET A 236 0.52 23.06 7.40
CA MET A 236 -0.81 22.51 7.07
C MET A 236 -0.78 21.36 6.06
N PRO A 237 -0.04 21.43 4.93
CA PRO A 237 0.07 20.29 4.02
C PRO A 237 0.55 19.01 4.70
N TRP A 238 1.55 19.13 5.59
CA TRP A 238 2.06 17.98 6.33
C TRP A 238 1.12 17.50 7.43
N ILE A 239 0.53 18.40 8.24
CA ILE A 239 -0.45 18.04 9.28
C ILE A 239 -1.57 17.18 8.70
N LEU A 240 -2.08 17.54 7.52
CA LEU A 240 -3.16 16.81 6.85
C LEU A 240 -2.69 15.47 6.28
N THR A 241 -1.51 15.45 5.67
CA THR A 241 -0.91 14.22 5.10
C THR A 241 -0.59 13.22 6.20
N ASP A 242 0.13 13.67 7.22
CA ASP A 242 0.63 12.84 8.31
C ASP A 242 -0.51 12.26 9.15
N HIS A 243 -1.59 13.02 9.34
CA HIS A 243 -2.78 12.54 10.05
C HIS A 243 -3.39 11.29 9.39
N ILE A 244 -3.44 11.23 8.05
CA ILE A 244 -3.92 10.04 7.34
C ILE A 244 -2.96 8.86 7.51
N LEU A 245 -1.64 9.11 7.47
CA LEU A 245 -0.62 8.08 7.65
C LEU A 245 -0.60 7.50 9.08
N GLU A 246 -0.79 8.34 10.09
CA GLU A 246 -0.79 7.93 11.50
C GLU A 246 -2.07 7.19 11.89
N THR A 247 -3.23 7.70 11.47
CA THR A 247 -4.52 7.05 11.77
C THR A 247 -4.76 5.80 10.93
N LYS A 248 -4.11 5.70 9.76
CA LYS A 248 -4.26 4.60 8.79
C LYS A 248 -5.70 4.43 8.32
N GLU A 249 -6.45 5.54 8.30
CA GLU A 249 -7.88 5.55 8.05
C GLU A 249 -8.21 5.03 6.63
N PRO A 250 -8.91 3.89 6.50
CA PRO A 250 -9.17 3.25 5.21
C PRO A 250 -9.93 4.11 4.21
N SER A 251 -10.86 4.93 4.69
CA SER A 251 -11.66 5.82 3.85
C SER A 251 -10.82 6.97 3.26
N MET A 252 -9.75 7.37 3.97
CA MET A 252 -8.94 8.53 3.64
C MET A 252 -7.66 8.20 2.85
N MET A 253 -7.26 6.93 2.80
CA MET A 253 -5.99 6.50 2.20
C MET A 253 -5.87 6.86 0.70
N GLU A 254 -6.97 6.85 -0.05
CA GLU A 254 -6.98 7.23 -1.47
C GLU A 254 -6.80 8.74 -1.68
N TYR A 255 -6.97 9.53 -0.63
CA TYR A 255 -6.90 10.99 -0.69
C TYR A 255 -5.54 11.56 -0.26
N VAL A 256 -4.64 10.73 0.28
CA VAL A 256 -3.39 11.19 0.92
C VAL A 256 -2.44 11.97 -0.02
N LEU A 257 -2.56 11.80 -1.34
CA LEU A 257 -1.74 12.53 -2.31
C LEU A 257 -2.24 13.96 -2.59
N TYR A 258 -3.52 14.27 -2.34
CA TYR A 258 -4.06 15.61 -2.60
C TYR A 258 -3.53 16.68 -1.64
N PRO A 259 -3.32 16.41 -0.34
CA PRO A 259 -2.63 17.34 0.54
C PRO A 259 -1.17 17.58 0.16
N LEU A 260 -0.46 16.56 -0.36
CA LEU A 260 0.90 16.74 -0.88
C LEU A 260 0.91 17.64 -2.13
N ASP A 261 -0.13 17.60 -2.94
CA ASP A 261 -0.29 18.49 -4.11
C ASP A 261 -0.46 19.96 -3.72
N LEU A 262 -0.76 20.29 -2.45
CA LEU A 262 -0.77 21.69 -1.98
C LEU A 262 0.62 22.33 -2.06
N TYR A 263 1.69 21.54 -1.96
CA TYR A 263 3.05 22.04 -2.15
C TYR A 263 3.27 22.53 -3.58
N ASN A 264 2.62 21.91 -4.59
CA ASN A 264 2.66 22.40 -5.96
C ASN A 264 2.00 23.78 -6.09
N ASP A 265 0.85 23.98 -5.43
CA ASP A 265 0.14 25.26 -5.43
C ASP A 265 1.01 26.36 -4.79
N SER A 266 1.57 26.09 -3.60
CA SER A 266 2.43 27.02 -2.89
C SER A 266 3.71 27.33 -3.67
N ALA A 267 4.35 26.33 -4.26
CA ALA A 267 5.56 26.53 -5.07
C ALA A 267 5.28 27.36 -6.32
N TYR A 268 4.20 27.06 -7.03
CA TYR A 268 3.78 27.84 -8.19
C TYR A 268 3.51 29.31 -7.81
N TYR A 269 2.84 29.54 -6.68
CA TYR A 269 2.55 30.87 -6.18
C TYR A 269 3.83 31.64 -5.77
N ALA A 270 4.77 30.96 -5.10
CA ALA A 270 6.06 31.54 -4.72
C ALA A 270 6.87 31.99 -5.95
N LEU A 271 6.88 31.18 -7.02
CA LEU A 271 7.63 31.46 -8.24
C LEU A 271 6.96 32.53 -9.12
N THR A 272 5.63 32.49 -9.27
CA THR A 272 4.92 33.34 -10.26
C THR A 272 4.35 34.62 -9.68
N LYS A 273 3.85 34.59 -8.42
CA LYS A 273 3.21 35.74 -7.76
C LYS A 273 4.19 36.47 -6.84
N PHE A 274 4.77 35.78 -5.86
CA PHE A 274 5.74 36.42 -4.95
C PHE A 274 7.08 36.72 -5.63
N LYS A 275 7.48 35.86 -6.57
CA LYS A 275 8.76 35.93 -7.29
C LYS A 275 9.92 36.01 -6.29
N LYS A 276 9.97 35.04 -5.37
CA LYS A 276 11.00 34.94 -4.32
C LYS A 276 11.57 33.53 -4.31
N GLN A 277 12.90 33.46 -4.47
CA GLN A 277 13.61 32.19 -4.52
C GLN A 277 13.62 31.47 -3.17
N PHE A 278 13.92 32.19 -2.08
CA PHE A 278 14.02 31.59 -0.74
C PHE A 278 12.72 30.86 -0.32
N LEU A 279 11.55 31.39 -0.67
CA LEU A 279 10.27 30.73 -0.41
C LEU A 279 10.17 29.39 -1.14
N TYR A 280 10.62 29.31 -2.39
CA TYR A 280 10.65 28.06 -3.12
C TYR A 280 11.67 27.08 -2.54
N ASP A 281 12.86 27.56 -2.18
CA ASP A 281 13.93 26.75 -1.57
C ASP A 281 13.45 26.10 -0.26
N GLU A 282 12.69 26.85 0.57
CA GLU A 282 12.09 26.34 1.80
C GLU A 282 10.98 25.32 1.54
N ILE A 283 10.10 25.57 0.55
CA ILE A 283 9.08 24.60 0.14
C ILE A 283 9.74 23.30 -0.36
N GLU A 284 10.78 23.41 -1.19
CA GLU A 284 11.50 22.25 -1.72
C GLU A 284 12.18 21.44 -0.61
N ALA A 285 12.81 22.12 0.35
CA ALA A 285 13.41 21.47 1.52
C ALA A 285 12.36 20.75 2.38
N GLU A 286 11.20 21.38 2.62
CA GLU A 286 10.12 20.78 3.39
C GLU A 286 9.53 19.56 2.67
N VAL A 287 9.31 19.64 1.36
CA VAL A 287 8.81 18.55 0.54
C VAL A 287 9.77 17.37 0.56
N ASN A 288 11.07 17.58 0.42
CA ASN A 288 12.05 16.48 0.45
C ASN A 288 11.96 15.70 1.78
N LEU A 289 11.91 16.39 2.91
CA LEU A 289 11.79 15.76 4.24
C LEU A 289 10.45 15.05 4.42
N CYS A 290 9.35 15.72 4.08
CA CYS A 290 8.00 15.18 4.24
C CYS A 290 7.76 13.98 3.31
N PHE A 291 8.29 14.03 2.09
CA PHE A 291 8.14 12.95 1.12
C PHE A 291 8.92 11.70 1.53
N ASP A 292 10.14 11.86 2.08
CA ASP A 292 10.89 10.74 2.64
C ASP A 292 10.14 10.06 3.81
N GLN A 293 9.55 10.86 4.70
CA GLN A 293 8.70 10.35 5.78
C GLN A 293 7.43 9.71 5.27
N PHE A 294 6.79 10.30 4.25
CA PHE A 294 5.61 9.75 3.59
C PHE A 294 5.90 8.36 3.04
N VAL A 295 6.96 8.19 2.25
CA VAL A 295 7.34 6.90 1.67
C VAL A 295 7.71 5.89 2.77
N TYR A 296 8.39 6.32 3.83
CA TYR A 296 8.73 5.47 4.98
C TYR A 296 7.46 4.94 5.68
N LYS A 297 6.60 5.84 6.16
CA LYS A 297 5.38 5.48 6.90
C LYS A 297 4.43 4.67 6.03
N LEU A 298 4.26 5.05 4.76
CA LEU A 298 3.41 4.35 3.80
C LEU A 298 3.91 2.92 3.52
N SER A 299 5.21 2.73 3.33
CA SER A 299 5.76 1.40 3.05
C SER A 299 5.66 0.48 4.27
N ASP A 300 5.94 1.00 5.47
CA ASP A 300 5.86 0.25 6.72
C ASP A 300 4.41 -0.21 7.00
N GLN A 301 3.43 0.68 6.84
CA GLN A 301 2.02 0.31 7.02
C GLN A 301 1.52 -0.70 5.97
N ILE A 302 1.95 -0.59 4.71
CA ILE A 302 1.57 -1.52 3.65
C ILE A 302 2.13 -2.90 3.94
N PHE A 303 3.41 -3.00 4.29
CA PHE A 303 4.05 -4.27 4.64
C PHE A 303 3.37 -4.90 5.86
N ALA A 304 3.16 -4.13 6.93
CA ALA A 304 2.48 -4.61 8.13
C ALA A 304 1.05 -5.10 7.85
N TYR A 305 0.31 -4.40 6.99
CA TYR A 305 -1.04 -4.80 6.59
C TYR A 305 -1.07 -6.16 5.87
N TYR A 306 -0.27 -6.32 4.81
CA TYR A 306 -0.24 -7.58 4.06
C TYR A 306 0.36 -8.74 4.85
N LYS A 307 1.28 -8.46 5.77
CA LYS A 307 1.80 -9.46 6.71
C LYS A 307 0.71 -9.92 7.69
N ALA A 308 0.02 -8.99 8.35
CA ALA A 308 -1.07 -9.32 9.27
C ALA A 308 -2.24 -10.03 8.57
N MET A 309 -2.50 -9.69 7.30
CA MET A 309 -3.47 -10.40 6.46
C MET A 309 -3.03 -11.84 6.23
N SER A 310 -1.78 -12.06 5.83
CA SER A 310 -1.24 -13.41 5.59
C SER A 310 -1.29 -14.27 6.86
N GLY A 311 -0.83 -13.74 7.99
CA GLY A 311 -0.91 -14.41 9.28
C GLY A 311 -2.35 -14.70 9.71
N SER A 312 -3.31 -13.84 9.38
CA SER A 312 -4.72 -14.07 9.69
C SER A 312 -5.41 -15.08 8.79
N VAL A 313 -5.02 -15.15 7.51
CA VAL A 313 -5.56 -16.09 6.50
C VAL A 313 -5.11 -17.52 6.78
N LEU A 314 -3.84 -17.70 7.18
CA LEU A 314 -3.27 -19.01 7.48
C LEU A 314 -3.60 -19.51 8.90
N LEU A 315 -4.07 -18.64 9.80
CA LEU A 315 -4.45 -19.06 11.14
C LEU A 315 -5.64 -20.02 11.09
N ASP A 316 -5.52 -21.14 11.79
CA ASP A 316 -6.56 -22.17 11.80
C ASP A 316 -7.93 -21.61 12.21
N LYS A 317 -8.94 -21.93 11.40
CA LYS A 317 -10.30 -21.38 11.56
C LYS A 317 -10.98 -21.94 12.79
N ARG A 318 -10.71 -23.20 13.14
CA ARG A 318 -11.28 -23.85 14.33
C ARG A 318 -10.68 -23.25 15.59
N PHE A 319 -9.36 -23.09 15.64
CA PHE A 319 -8.66 -22.40 16.73
C PHE A 319 -9.23 -21.00 16.96
N ARG A 320 -9.40 -20.20 15.90
CA ARG A 320 -9.99 -18.86 16.01
C ARG A 320 -11.43 -18.90 16.57
N ALA A 321 -12.23 -19.88 16.16
CA ALA A 321 -13.60 -20.05 16.68
C ALA A 321 -13.61 -20.47 18.15
N GLU A 322 -12.72 -21.38 18.56
CA GLU A 322 -12.57 -21.80 19.95
C GLU A 322 -12.10 -20.65 20.84
N CYS A 323 -11.09 -19.88 20.44
CA CYS A 323 -10.66 -18.67 21.16
C CYS A 323 -11.84 -17.70 21.40
N LYS A 324 -12.68 -17.49 20.38
CA LYS A 324 -13.86 -16.63 20.50
C LYS A 324 -14.86 -17.17 21.54
N ASN A 325 -15.05 -18.49 21.61
CA ASN A 325 -15.91 -19.11 22.62
C ASN A 325 -15.37 -18.92 24.05
N TYR A 326 -14.05 -18.82 24.21
CA TYR A 326 -13.38 -18.47 25.47
C TYR A 326 -13.27 -16.96 25.73
N GLY A 327 -13.90 -16.11 24.91
CA GLY A 327 -13.87 -14.65 25.05
C GLY A 327 -12.60 -13.98 24.52
N VAL A 328 -11.68 -14.72 23.88
CA VAL A 328 -10.46 -14.19 23.26
C VAL A 328 -10.71 -13.93 21.78
N ILE A 329 -10.87 -12.66 21.40
CA ILE A 329 -11.08 -12.27 20.00
C ILE A 329 -9.72 -12.00 19.35
N ILE A 330 -9.36 -12.81 18.36
CA ILE A 330 -8.25 -12.53 17.45
C ILE A 330 -8.85 -11.74 16.28
N PRO A 331 -8.60 -10.42 16.16
CA PRO A 331 -9.20 -9.62 15.10
C PRO A 331 -8.61 -9.97 13.73
N TYR A 332 -9.41 -9.78 12.68
CA TYR A 332 -8.86 -9.67 11.34
C TYR A 332 -8.33 -8.24 11.15
N PRO A 333 -7.26 -8.03 10.36
CA PRO A 333 -6.82 -6.69 10.02
C PRO A 333 -7.95 -5.96 9.28
N PRO A 334 -8.26 -4.71 9.65
CA PRO A 334 -9.30 -3.93 8.98
C PRO A 334 -8.92 -3.71 7.51
N SER A 335 -9.87 -3.85 6.59
CA SER A 335 -9.62 -3.63 5.16
C SER A 335 -9.12 -2.22 4.90
N ASN A 336 -8.14 -2.05 4.02
CA ASN A 336 -7.57 -0.75 3.67
C ASN A 336 -7.37 -0.61 2.16
N ARG A 337 -7.26 0.62 1.65
CA ARG A 337 -7.26 0.97 0.22
C ARG A 337 -5.88 1.45 -0.26
N TYR A 338 -4.88 0.58 -0.16
CA TYR A 338 -3.52 0.89 -0.63
C TYR A 338 -3.32 0.72 -2.14
N GLU A 339 -4.25 0.05 -2.84
CA GLU A 339 -4.05 -0.33 -4.25
C GLU A 339 -3.86 0.86 -5.19
N THR A 340 -4.61 1.94 -4.99
CA THR A 340 -4.52 3.16 -5.82
C THR A 340 -3.17 3.83 -5.67
N LEU A 341 -2.60 3.85 -4.45
CA LEU A 341 -1.26 4.35 -4.15
C LEU A 341 -0.18 3.46 -4.77
N LEU A 342 -0.32 2.13 -4.65
CA LEU A 342 0.59 1.16 -5.25
C LEU A 342 0.57 1.21 -6.79
N LYS A 343 -0.50 1.72 -7.41
CA LYS A 343 -0.58 1.91 -8.87
C LYS A 343 0.09 3.19 -9.38
N GLN A 344 0.47 4.13 -8.50
CA GLN A 344 1.08 5.39 -8.93
C GLN A 344 2.50 5.18 -9.48
N ARG A 345 2.72 5.62 -10.72
CA ARG A 345 4.02 5.55 -11.42
C ARG A 345 4.63 6.92 -11.74
N HIS A 346 3.83 7.99 -11.65
CA HIS A 346 4.22 9.34 -12.07
C HIS A 346 3.50 10.42 -11.24
N VAL A 347 3.78 10.45 -9.94
CA VAL A 347 3.30 11.53 -9.06
C VAL A 347 4.03 12.82 -9.45
N GLN A 348 3.29 13.85 -9.84
CA GLN A 348 3.85 15.16 -10.19
C GLN A 348 4.01 16.00 -8.92
N LEU A 349 5.25 16.30 -8.54
CA LEU A 349 5.54 17.10 -7.35
C LEU A 349 6.77 17.97 -7.58
N LEU A 350 6.61 19.29 -7.44
CA LEU A 350 7.62 20.32 -7.70
C LEU A 350 8.30 20.16 -9.07
N GLY A 351 7.51 19.84 -10.11
CA GLY A 351 7.98 19.60 -11.47
C GLY A 351 8.69 18.27 -11.71
N ARG A 352 8.83 17.43 -10.67
CA ARG A 352 9.41 16.09 -10.76
C ARG A 352 8.30 15.06 -11.04
N SER A 353 8.61 14.03 -11.81
CA SER A 353 7.75 12.85 -11.99
C SER A 353 8.29 11.70 -11.14
N ILE A 354 7.63 11.44 -10.01
CA ILE A 354 8.09 10.45 -9.03
C ILE A 354 7.37 9.11 -9.21
N ASP A 355 8.15 8.04 -9.35
CA ASP A 355 7.63 6.67 -9.35
C ASP A 355 7.46 6.15 -7.91
N LEU A 356 6.28 6.40 -7.34
CA LEU A 356 5.96 5.99 -5.97
C LEU A 356 5.98 4.46 -5.81
N ASN A 357 5.51 3.71 -6.81
CA ASN A 357 5.55 2.24 -6.76
C ASN A 357 6.97 1.70 -6.65
N ARG A 358 7.92 2.28 -7.41
CA ARG A 358 9.33 1.89 -7.31
C ARG A 358 9.90 2.14 -5.92
N LEU A 359 9.65 3.31 -5.33
CA LEU A 359 10.14 3.65 -3.99
C LEU A 359 9.56 2.74 -2.91
N ILE A 360 8.26 2.44 -2.99
CA ILE A 360 7.59 1.49 -2.09
C ILE A 360 8.16 0.09 -2.28
N THR A 361 8.38 -0.35 -3.52
CA THR A 361 8.93 -1.67 -3.84
C THR A 361 10.31 -1.86 -3.23
N GLN A 362 11.19 -0.85 -3.30
CA GLN A 362 12.53 -0.92 -2.69
C GLN A 362 12.45 -1.13 -1.18
N ARG A 363 11.60 -0.39 -0.47
CA ARG A 363 11.43 -0.52 0.99
C ARG A 363 10.78 -1.85 1.38
N ILE A 364 9.77 -2.29 0.63
CA ILE A 364 9.07 -3.55 0.88
C ILE A 364 9.98 -4.76 0.59
N SER A 365 10.81 -4.69 -0.45
CA SER A 365 11.82 -5.72 -0.71
C SER A 365 12.77 -5.86 0.48
N ALA A 366 13.33 -4.75 0.98
CA ALA A 366 14.16 -4.76 2.17
C ALA A 366 13.43 -5.30 3.43
N ALA A 367 12.16 -4.95 3.60
CA ALA A 367 11.34 -5.46 4.70
C ALA A 367 11.09 -6.99 4.61
N MET A 368 10.88 -7.51 3.39
CA MET A 368 10.76 -8.94 3.12
C MET A 368 12.07 -9.69 3.43
N TYR A 369 13.22 -9.18 2.96
CA TYR A 369 14.53 -9.73 3.30
C TYR A 369 14.75 -9.77 4.81
N LYS A 370 14.45 -8.66 5.50
CA LYS A 370 14.53 -8.59 6.96
C LYS A 370 13.59 -9.60 7.62
N SER A 371 12.35 -9.78 7.14
CA SER A 371 11.42 -10.75 7.73
C SER A 371 11.88 -12.21 7.54
N LEU A 372 12.56 -12.52 6.44
CA LEU A 372 13.15 -13.85 6.20
C LEU A 372 14.39 -14.08 7.09
N ASP A 373 15.29 -13.09 7.14
CA ASP A 373 16.47 -13.14 8.01
C ASP A 373 16.11 -13.30 9.49
N GLN A 374 15.08 -12.59 9.96
CA GLN A 374 14.62 -12.70 11.34
C GLN A 374 13.93 -14.04 11.63
N ALA A 375 13.29 -14.67 10.63
CA ALA A 375 12.75 -16.01 10.78
C ALA A 375 13.88 -17.04 10.98
N ILE A 376 14.93 -16.96 10.17
CA ILE A 376 16.09 -17.86 10.23
C ILE A 376 16.90 -17.60 11.51
N SER A 377 17.19 -16.35 11.84
CA SER A 377 17.93 -16.00 13.06
C SER A 377 17.19 -16.43 14.33
N ARG A 378 15.86 -16.44 14.31
CA ARG A 378 15.04 -16.98 15.41
C ARG A 378 15.20 -18.50 15.55
N PHE A 379 15.26 -19.23 14.43
CA PHE A 379 15.54 -20.67 14.46
C PHE A 379 16.95 -20.95 15.02
N GLU A 380 17.96 -20.19 14.60
CA GLU A 380 19.34 -20.32 15.11
C GLU A 380 19.49 -20.07 16.62
N SER A 381 18.55 -19.33 17.23
CA SER A 381 18.52 -19.06 18.67
C SER A 381 17.82 -20.13 19.51
N GLU A 382 17.25 -21.15 18.87
CA GLU A 382 16.38 -22.14 19.51
C GLU A 382 16.77 -23.57 19.12
N ASP A 383 16.23 -24.55 19.86
CA ASP A 383 16.49 -25.97 19.63
C ASP A 383 15.85 -26.50 18.33
N LEU A 384 16.16 -27.75 17.96
CA LEU A 384 15.66 -28.41 16.75
C LEU A 384 14.12 -28.45 16.64
N THR A 385 13.38 -28.44 17.76
CA THR A 385 11.92 -28.54 17.75
C THR A 385 11.27 -27.29 17.15
N SER A 386 11.96 -26.15 17.21
CA SER A 386 11.52 -24.87 16.64
C SER A 386 11.48 -24.84 15.11
N ILE A 387 12.01 -25.87 14.43
CA ILE A 387 12.00 -25.92 12.95
C ILE A 387 10.58 -25.88 12.36
N VAL A 388 9.59 -26.42 13.07
CA VAL A 388 8.17 -26.36 12.67
C VAL A 388 7.65 -24.92 12.72
N GLU A 389 8.09 -24.14 13.71
CA GLU A 389 7.78 -22.71 13.80
C GLU A 389 8.41 -21.94 12.62
N LEU A 390 9.64 -22.27 12.26
CA LEU A 390 10.32 -21.70 11.10
C LEU A 390 9.53 -21.94 9.81
N GLU A 391 9.08 -23.18 9.54
CA GLU A 391 8.32 -23.51 8.32
C GLU A 391 7.05 -22.67 8.20
N TRP A 392 6.25 -22.59 9.26
CA TRP A 392 5.01 -21.81 9.22
C TRP A 392 5.27 -20.31 9.08
N LEU A 393 6.34 -19.80 9.70
CA LEU A 393 6.74 -18.40 9.53
C LEU A 393 7.21 -18.12 8.10
N LEU A 394 7.90 -19.08 7.45
CA LEU A 394 8.26 -19.03 6.04
C LEU A 394 7.02 -19.09 5.13
N ASP A 395 6.00 -19.87 5.47
CA ASP A 395 4.73 -19.92 4.73
C ASP A 395 3.96 -18.60 4.80
N ILE A 396 3.95 -17.95 5.97
CA ILE A 396 3.38 -16.60 6.13
C ILE A 396 4.18 -15.60 5.29
N ASN A 397 5.51 -15.69 5.28
CA ASN A 397 6.35 -14.89 4.40
C ASN A 397 6.04 -15.14 2.91
N ARG A 398 5.87 -16.40 2.50
CA ARG A 398 5.54 -16.80 1.12
C ARG A 398 4.19 -16.26 0.69
N LEU A 399 3.18 -16.31 1.57
CA LEU A 399 1.86 -15.71 1.29
C LEU A 399 1.93 -14.18 1.25
N THR A 400 2.71 -13.56 2.14
CA THR A 400 2.91 -12.10 2.16
C THR A 400 3.55 -11.62 0.86
N HIS A 401 4.60 -12.30 0.40
CA HIS A 401 5.23 -12.08 -0.90
C HIS A 401 4.19 -12.20 -2.02
N ARG A 402 3.43 -13.29 -2.07
CA ARG A 402 2.40 -13.51 -3.12
C ARG A 402 1.35 -12.40 -3.15
N LEU A 403 0.91 -11.89 -2.00
CA LEU A 403 -0.06 -10.79 -1.95
C LEU A 403 0.55 -9.47 -2.44
N LEU A 404 1.79 -9.17 -2.03
CA LEU A 404 2.51 -7.96 -2.45
C LEU A 404 2.87 -7.98 -3.94
N SER A 405 3.26 -9.14 -4.48
CA SER A 405 3.62 -9.34 -5.89
C SER A 405 2.45 -9.10 -6.86
N LYS A 406 1.21 -9.01 -6.37
CA LYS A 406 0.06 -8.58 -7.20
C LYS A 406 0.14 -7.12 -7.61
N HIS A 407 0.89 -6.30 -6.85
CA HIS A 407 0.97 -4.85 -7.04
C HIS A 407 2.39 -4.35 -7.27
N LEU A 408 3.39 -5.11 -6.82
CA LEU A 408 4.80 -4.76 -6.82
C LEU A 408 5.62 -5.80 -7.60
N THR A 409 6.72 -5.36 -8.19
CA THR A 409 7.68 -6.28 -8.82
C THR A 409 8.79 -6.60 -7.82
N LEU A 410 8.64 -7.71 -7.11
CA LEU A 410 9.62 -8.22 -6.16
C LEU A 410 10.44 -9.35 -6.81
N ASP A 411 11.64 -9.58 -6.30
CA ASP A 411 12.42 -10.77 -6.63
C ASP A 411 11.63 -12.04 -6.28
N SER A 412 11.94 -13.15 -6.93
CA SER A 412 11.26 -14.42 -6.63
C SER A 412 11.47 -14.80 -5.17
N PHE A 413 10.42 -15.33 -4.52
CA PHE A 413 10.50 -15.72 -3.11
C PHE A 413 11.67 -16.66 -2.84
N ASP A 414 11.90 -17.63 -3.72
CA ASP A 414 12.96 -18.61 -3.54
C ASP A 414 14.36 -17.99 -3.65
N ALA A 415 14.54 -16.96 -4.49
CA ALA A 415 15.79 -16.18 -4.53
C ALA A 415 16.01 -15.40 -3.23
N MET A 416 15.00 -14.67 -2.76
CA MET A 416 15.08 -13.91 -1.50
C MET A 416 15.36 -14.83 -0.31
N PHE A 417 14.71 -16.00 -0.26
CA PHE A 417 14.92 -16.99 0.78
C PHE A 417 16.33 -17.60 0.73
N ARG A 418 16.82 -17.98 -0.45
CA ARG A 418 18.19 -18.50 -0.60
C ARG A 418 19.22 -17.48 -0.16
N GLU A 419 19.03 -16.20 -0.50
CA GLU A 419 19.93 -15.14 -0.07
C GLU A 419 19.90 -14.96 1.46
N ALA A 420 18.72 -14.86 2.09
CA ALA A 420 18.62 -14.76 3.55
C ALA A 420 19.17 -16.00 4.29
N ASN A 421 19.05 -17.18 3.67
CA ASN A 421 19.61 -18.44 4.15
C ASN A 421 21.11 -18.61 3.81
N HIS A 422 21.76 -17.62 3.19
CA HIS A 422 23.14 -17.69 2.69
C HIS A 422 23.42 -18.89 1.77
N ASN A 423 22.42 -19.36 1.03
CA ASN A 423 22.46 -20.53 0.15
C ASN A 423 22.49 -20.14 -1.34
N VAL A 424 23.20 -19.05 -1.67
CA VAL A 424 23.42 -18.58 -3.05
C VAL A 424 24.86 -18.83 -3.47
N SER A 425 25.81 -18.35 -2.67
CA SER A 425 27.25 -18.53 -2.88
C SER A 425 27.84 -19.71 -2.10
N ALA A 426 27.09 -20.27 -1.14
CA ALA A 426 27.47 -21.44 -0.38
C ALA A 426 26.58 -22.65 -0.73
N PRO A 427 27.12 -23.87 -0.67
CA PRO A 427 26.36 -25.09 -0.96
C PRO A 427 25.35 -25.48 0.13
N TYR A 428 25.52 -24.96 1.35
CA TYR A 428 24.67 -25.26 2.49
C TYR A 428 24.28 -23.96 3.18
N GLY A 429 22.97 -23.76 3.33
CA GLY A 429 22.43 -22.59 4.00
C GLY A 429 22.47 -22.69 5.52
N ARG A 430 22.19 -21.56 6.16
CA ARG A 430 22.05 -21.38 7.62
C ARG A 430 21.17 -22.45 8.28
N ASN A 431 19.99 -22.72 7.70
CA ASN A 431 19.07 -23.73 8.23
C ASN A 431 19.71 -25.12 8.31
N THR A 432 20.42 -25.55 7.26
CA THR A 432 21.07 -26.87 7.21
C THR A 432 22.17 -26.97 8.25
N LEU A 433 22.98 -25.91 8.39
CA LEU A 433 24.06 -25.86 9.36
C LEU A 433 23.52 -25.88 10.80
N HIS A 434 22.46 -25.13 11.08
CA HIS A 434 21.83 -25.13 12.40
C HIS A 434 21.20 -26.47 12.75
N VAL A 435 20.51 -27.13 11.81
CA VAL A 435 20.00 -28.49 12.02
C VAL A 435 21.13 -29.45 12.38
N PHE A 436 22.26 -29.41 11.67
CA PHE A 436 23.40 -30.25 12.01
C PHE A 436 23.98 -29.92 13.39
N TRP A 437 24.10 -28.63 13.72
CA TRP A 437 24.59 -28.18 15.02
C TRP A 437 23.71 -28.69 16.17
N GLU A 438 22.40 -28.51 16.06
CA GLU A 438 21.42 -28.99 17.04
C GLU A 438 21.38 -30.52 17.13
N LEU A 439 21.60 -31.22 16.01
CA LEU A 439 21.72 -32.67 16.03
C LEU A 439 22.91 -33.10 16.88
N ASN A 440 24.09 -32.51 16.61
CA ASN A 440 25.33 -32.89 17.25
C ASN A 440 25.35 -32.53 18.75
N PHE A 441 24.85 -31.36 19.12
CA PHE A 441 25.01 -30.83 20.48
C PHE A 441 23.80 -31.04 21.40
N ASP A 442 22.61 -31.31 20.87
CA ASP A 442 21.41 -31.48 21.70
C ASP A 442 20.66 -32.78 21.40
N PHE A 443 20.24 -33.03 20.16
CA PHE A 443 19.40 -34.18 19.83
C PHE A 443 20.09 -35.53 20.12
N LEU A 444 21.32 -35.74 19.62
CA LEU A 444 22.03 -36.99 19.86
C LEU A 444 22.25 -37.26 21.37
N PRO A 445 22.76 -36.31 22.17
CA PRO A 445 23.00 -36.57 23.59
C PRO A 445 21.74 -36.55 24.48
N ASN A 446 20.74 -35.71 24.20
CA ASN A 446 19.66 -35.41 25.16
C ASN A 446 18.29 -35.97 24.78
N TYR A 447 18.10 -36.51 23.58
CA TYR A 447 16.79 -37.03 23.18
C TYR A 447 16.33 -38.21 24.07
N SER A 448 15.04 -38.20 24.44
CA SER A 448 14.35 -39.10 25.40
C SER A 448 14.61 -38.88 26.90
N ILE A 449 15.85 -38.70 27.35
CA ILE A 449 16.18 -38.37 28.75
C ILE A 449 17.40 -37.45 28.76
N PRO A 450 17.33 -36.23 29.33
CA PRO A 450 18.47 -35.33 29.38
C PRO A 450 19.55 -35.87 30.32
N PHE A 451 20.73 -36.16 29.77
CA PHE A 451 21.93 -36.58 30.53
C PHE A 451 23.01 -35.50 30.53
N THR A 452 22.97 -34.57 29.58
CA THR A 452 23.92 -33.45 29.47
C THR A 452 23.21 -32.11 29.68
N GLN A 453 23.99 -31.07 29.99
CA GLN A 453 23.44 -29.71 30.09
C GLN A 453 23.02 -29.23 28.70
N GLU A 454 21.85 -28.59 28.61
CA GLU A 454 21.42 -27.94 27.38
C GLU A 454 22.47 -26.91 26.92
N PRO A 455 22.78 -26.86 25.61
CA PRO A 455 23.73 -25.90 25.10
C PRO A 455 23.22 -24.47 25.35
N GLN A 456 24.14 -23.58 25.74
CA GLN A 456 23.81 -22.17 25.90
C GLN A 456 23.54 -21.55 24.52
N ARG A 457 22.33 -21.03 24.32
CA ARG A 457 21.90 -20.37 23.08
C ARG A 457 21.78 -18.86 23.29
N ASP A 458 22.14 -18.10 22.26
CA ASP A 458 21.92 -16.67 22.24
C ASP A 458 20.43 -16.36 22.13
N LYS A 459 19.96 -15.31 22.79
CA LYS A 459 18.54 -14.95 22.76
C LYS A 459 18.18 -14.30 21.42
N PRO A 460 16.97 -14.59 20.86
CA PRO A 460 16.51 -13.93 19.64
C PRO A 460 16.37 -12.41 19.84
N ALA A 461 16.64 -11.67 18.77
CA ALA A 461 16.43 -10.22 18.76
C ALA A 461 14.93 -9.88 18.90
N ASN A 462 14.63 -8.85 19.71
CA ASN A 462 13.27 -8.35 19.84
C ASN A 462 12.91 -7.49 18.61
N VAL A 463 11.98 -7.96 17.79
CA VAL A 463 11.56 -7.30 16.55
C VAL A 463 10.11 -6.85 16.58
N GLN A 464 9.79 -5.88 15.73
CA GLN A 464 8.40 -5.45 15.56
C GLN A 464 7.52 -6.61 15.09
N PRO A 465 6.26 -6.73 15.55
CA PRO A 465 5.40 -7.88 15.27
C PRO A 465 5.19 -8.19 13.78
N TYR A 466 5.25 -7.17 12.92
CA TYR A 466 5.07 -7.32 11.49
C TYR A 466 6.27 -7.93 10.75
N TYR A 467 7.42 -8.10 11.40
CA TYR A 467 8.50 -8.96 10.88
C TYR A 467 8.30 -10.45 11.22
N LEU A 468 7.34 -10.77 12.11
CA LEU A 468 7.02 -12.14 12.54
C LEU A 468 5.66 -12.60 11.99
N TYR A 469 4.59 -12.62 12.79
CA TYR A 469 3.27 -13.10 12.37
C TYR A 469 2.29 -11.98 11.97
N GLY A 470 2.72 -10.72 12.03
CA GLY A 470 1.97 -9.55 11.57
C GLY A 470 1.49 -8.63 12.68
N SER A 471 1.03 -9.17 13.81
CA SER A 471 0.51 -8.38 14.95
C SER A 471 0.77 -9.08 16.29
N LYS A 472 0.69 -8.35 17.40
CA LYS A 472 0.89 -8.92 18.75
C LYS A 472 -0.09 -10.08 19.04
N PRO A 473 -1.41 -9.97 18.76
CA PRO A 473 -2.33 -11.10 18.95
C PRO A 473 -2.00 -12.32 18.10
N LEU A 474 -1.55 -12.10 16.85
CA LEU A 474 -1.13 -13.21 15.98
C LEU A 474 0.13 -13.88 16.52
N ASN A 475 1.14 -13.11 16.95
CA ASN A 475 2.36 -13.69 17.54
C ASN A 475 2.04 -14.59 18.74
N ILE A 476 1.13 -14.14 19.63
CA ILE A 476 0.70 -14.92 20.79
C ILE A 476 -0.05 -16.18 20.34
N ALA A 477 -1.01 -16.05 19.43
CA ALA A 477 -1.80 -17.17 18.91
C ALA A 477 -0.91 -18.26 18.29
N TYR A 478 0.01 -17.85 17.42
CA TYR A 478 0.94 -18.76 16.78
C TYR A 478 1.90 -19.39 17.79
N SER A 479 2.48 -18.62 18.72
CA SER A 479 3.33 -19.17 19.79
C SER A 479 2.62 -20.24 20.63
N HIS A 480 1.32 -20.08 20.93
CA HIS A 480 0.53 -21.10 21.61
C HIS A 480 0.28 -22.35 20.76
N ILE A 481 0.15 -22.21 19.45
CA ILE A 481 0.01 -23.38 18.57
C ILE A 481 1.34 -24.15 18.53
N TYR A 482 2.47 -23.44 18.39
CA TYR A 482 3.78 -24.07 18.30
C TYR A 482 4.27 -24.69 19.60
N SER A 483 3.82 -24.21 20.77
CA SER A 483 4.21 -24.80 22.06
C SER A 483 3.88 -26.29 22.14
N SER A 484 2.87 -26.76 21.38
CA SER A 484 2.51 -28.16 21.26
C SER A 484 3.61 -29.03 20.61
N TYR A 485 4.51 -28.42 19.84
CA TYR A 485 5.60 -29.10 19.10
C TYR A 485 6.96 -29.00 19.80
N ARG A 486 7.06 -28.32 20.95
CA ARG A 486 8.34 -28.10 21.67
C ARG A 486 8.82 -29.26 22.51
N ASN A 487 7.90 -30.11 22.97
CA ASN A 487 8.22 -31.14 23.96
C ASN A 487 8.56 -32.51 23.35
N PHE A 488 8.66 -32.61 22.02
CA PHE A 488 9.02 -33.85 21.33
C PHE A 488 9.63 -33.55 19.96
N VAL A 489 10.33 -34.55 19.40
CA VAL A 489 10.72 -34.58 17.98
C VAL A 489 10.05 -35.81 17.36
N GLY A 490 9.35 -35.64 16.24
CA GLY A 490 8.61 -36.73 15.60
C GLY A 490 8.33 -36.47 14.13
N PRO A 491 7.38 -37.20 13.52
CA PRO A 491 7.05 -37.07 12.10
C PRO A 491 6.86 -35.64 11.57
N PRO A 492 6.18 -34.69 12.27
CA PRO A 492 6.07 -33.32 11.77
C PRO A 492 7.44 -32.65 11.61
N HIS A 493 8.33 -32.79 12.58
CA HIS A 493 9.68 -32.21 12.53
C HIS A 493 10.52 -32.81 11.41
N PHE A 494 10.52 -34.14 11.25
CA PHE A 494 11.28 -34.80 10.18
C PHE A 494 10.80 -34.41 8.78
N LYS A 495 9.49 -34.21 8.58
CA LYS A 495 8.96 -33.70 7.30
C LYS A 495 9.44 -32.27 7.03
N THR A 496 9.39 -31.40 8.03
CA THR A 496 9.88 -30.04 7.92
C THR A 496 11.38 -29.99 7.61
N ILE A 497 12.19 -30.79 8.31
CA ILE A 497 13.63 -30.94 8.04
C ILE A 497 13.84 -31.37 6.59
N CYS A 498 13.10 -32.38 6.13
CA CYS A 498 13.22 -32.90 4.77
C CYS A 498 12.97 -31.82 3.70
N ARG A 499 11.90 -31.04 3.85
CA ARG A 499 11.55 -29.96 2.91
C ARG A 499 12.56 -28.81 2.91
N LEU A 500 13.06 -28.41 4.09
CA LEU A 500 13.95 -27.26 4.21
C LEU A 500 15.39 -27.57 3.80
N LEU A 501 15.89 -28.79 4.07
CA LEU A 501 17.24 -29.22 3.72
C LEU A 501 17.33 -29.70 2.26
N GLY A 502 16.27 -30.33 1.75
CA GLY A 502 16.28 -31.02 0.47
C GLY A 502 17.33 -32.14 0.40
N TYR A 503 17.49 -32.75 -0.77
CA TYR A 503 18.42 -33.86 -0.96
C TYR A 503 19.86 -33.53 -0.56
N GLN A 504 20.36 -32.37 -0.97
CA GLN A 504 21.74 -31.97 -0.72
C GLN A 504 22.01 -31.75 0.79
N GLY A 505 21.07 -31.12 1.50
CA GLY A 505 21.20 -30.93 2.95
C GLY A 505 21.09 -32.24 3.73
N ILE A 506 20.17 -33.13 3.33
CA ILE A 506 20.04 -34.45 3.97
C ILE A 506 21.32 -35.28 3.76
N ALA A 507 21.88 -35.28 2.55
CA ALA A 507 23.09 -36.02 2.23
C ALA A 507 24.28 -35.61 3.11
N VAL A 508 24.52 -34.30 3.27
CA VAL A 508 25.64 -33.82 4.11
C VAL A 508 25.42 -34.12 5.60
N VAL A 509 24.18 -34.00 6.09
CA VAL A 509 23.85 -34.35 7.48
C VAL A 509 24.10 -35.84 7.72
N MET A 510 23.70 -36.72 6.80
CA MET A 510 23.97 -38.15 6.90
C MET A 510 25.47 -38.45 6.87
N GLU A 511 26.24 -37.78 6.01
CA GLU A 511 27.70 -37.96 5.94
C GLU A 511 28.38 -37.56 7.25
N GLU A 512 28.00 -36.43 7.84
CA GLU A 512 28.58 -35.96 9.10
C GLU A 512 28.13 -36.84 10.29
N LEU A 513 26.88 -37.32 10.32
CA LEU A 513 26.44 -38.29 11.33
C LEU A 513 27.23 -39.60 11.26
N LEU A 514 27.57 -40.08 10.06
CA LEU A 514 28.45 -41.24 9.91
C LEU A 514 29.85 -41.00 10.47
N LYS A 515 30.40 -39.79 10.30
CA LYS A 515 31.70 -39.41 10.89
C LYS A 515 31.63 -39.40 12.43
N ILE A 516 30.54 -38.88 13.00
CA ILE A 516 30.30 -38.89 14.46
C ILE A 516 30.22 -40.33 14.98
N VAL A 517 29.39 -41.18 14.37
CA VAL A 517 29.25 -42.59 14.75
C VAL A 517 30.58 -43.32 14.66
N LYS A 518 31.35 -43.10 13.58
CA LYS A 518 32.69 -43.67 13.43
C LYS A 518 33.63 -43.23 14.56
N SER A 519 33.61 -41.95 14.92
CA SER A 519 34.45 -41.40 15.99
C SER A 519 34.10 -42.00 17.35
N LEU A 520 32.81 -42.07 17.70
CA LEU A 520 32.34 -42.69 18.95
C LEU A 520 32.69 -44.18 19.04
N LEU A 521 32.46 -44.93 17.95
CA LEU A 521 32.74 -46.37 17.91
C LEU A 521 34.24 -46.68 17.98
N GLN A 522 35.08 -45.94 17.26
CA GLN A 522 36.53 -46.19 17.20
C GLN A 522 37.31 -45.53 18.35
N GLY A 523 36.72 -44.52 18.99
CA GLY A 523 37.27 -43.81 20.15
C GLY A 523 36.72 -44.34 21.46
N THR A 524 35.78 -43.60 22.04
CA THR A 524 35.27 -43.77 23.40
C THR A 524 34.68 -45.17 23.63
N ILE A 525 33.78 -45.63 22.76
CA ILE A 525 33.11 -46.94 22.94
C ILE A 525 34.12 -48.07 22.86
N LEU A 526 35.05 -48.07 21.90
CA LEU A 526 36.07 -49.12 21.80
C LEU A 526 36.97 -49.18 23.04
N GLN A 527 37.34 -48.03 23.60
CA GLN A 527 38.12 -47.96 24.84
C GLN A 527 37.35 -48.58 26.00
N TYR A 528 36.10 -48.16 26.22
CA TYR A 528 35.26 -48.72 27.28
C TYR A 528 34.97 -50.21 27.08
N VAL A 529 34.73 -50.67 25.85
CA VAL A 529 34.51 -52.09 25.57
C VAL A 529 35.75 -52.93 25.90
N LYS A 530 36.96 -52.45 25.55
CA LYS A 530 38.20 -53.13 25.94
C LYS A 530 38.33 -53.23 27.46
N THR A 531 38.08 -52.14 28.17
CA THR A 531 38.12 -52.10 29.65
C THR A 531 37.07 -53.04 30.25
N LEU A 532 35.82 -53.00 29.78
CA LEU A 532 34.74 -53.83 30.30
C LEU A 532 34.95 -55.32 30.01
N ILE A 533 35.60 -55.69 28.89
CA ILE A 533 35.97 -57.08 28.59
C ILE A 533 36.98 -57.61 29.61
N GLU A 534 37.93 -56.80 30.06
CA GLU A 534 38.90 -57.19 31.10
C GLU A 534 38.24 -57.37 32.47
N VAL A 535 37.20 -56.57 32.77
CA VAL A 535 36.40 -56.65 34.01
C VAL A 535 35.36 -57.79 33.96
N MET A 536 34.99 -58.26 32.77
CA MET A 536 34.00 -59.32 32.60
C MET A 536 34.50 -60.67 33.15
N PRO A 537 33.67 -61.50 33.81
CA PRO A 537 34.06 -62.82 34.26
C PRO A 537 34.52 -63.70 33.08
N LYS A 538 35.71 -64.30 33.19
CA LYS A 538 36.29 -65.16 32.14
C LYS A 538 35.37 -66.32 31.73
N ILE A 539 34.57 -66.84 32.66
CA ILE A 539 33.62 -67.93 32.43
C ILE A 539 32.37 -67.66 33.27
N CYS A 540 31.23 -67.36 32.62
CA CYS A 540 29.92 -67.27 33.26
C CYS A 540 29.01 -68.37 32.69
N ARG A 541 28.82 -69.47 33.43
CA ARG A 541 27.96 -70.59 33.00
C ARG A 541 26.50 -70.28 33.29
N LEU A 542 25.61 -70.66 32.38
CA LEU A 542 24.17 -70.57 32.62
C LEU A 542 23.75 -71.62 33.66
N PRO A 543 23.23 -71.23 34.84
CA PRO A 543 22.79 -72.19 35.85
C PRO A 543 21.59 -72.99 35.34
N ARG A 544 21.46 -74.23 35.81
CA ARG A 544 20.33 -75.09 35.43
C ARG A 544 19.02 -74.55 36.03
N HIS A 545 17.89 -74.89 35.40
CA HIS A 545 16.56 -74.56 35.89
C HIS A 545 16.33 -74.99 37.36
N GLU A 546 16.99 -76.06 37.81
CA GLU A 546 16.92 -76.61 39.17
C GLU A 546 17.29 -75.61 40.28
N TYR A 547 18.07 -74.57 39.96
CA TYR A 547 18.49 -73.54 40.92
C TYR A 547 17.39 -72.50 41.22
N GLY A 548 16.28 -72.50 40.46
CA GLY A 548 15.19 -71.54 40.61
C GLY A 548 15.54 -70.11 40.20
N SER A 549 14.53 -69.30 39.87
CA SER A 549 14.75 -67.90 39.43
C SER A 549 15.46 -67.01 40.46
N PRO A 550 15.24 -67.13 41.80
CA PRO A 550 15.98 -66.32 42.77
C PRO A 550 17.46 -66.72 42.83
N GLY A 551 17.77 -68.02 42.80
CA GLY A 551 19.15 -68.51 42.81
C GLY A 551 19.91 -68.17 41.52
N ILE A 552 19.23 -68.18 40.37
CA ILE A 552 19.80 -67.72 39.10
C ILE A 552 20.08 -66.20 39.14
N LEU A 553 19.19 -65.41 39.74
CA LEU A 553 19.39 -63.96 39.88
C LEU A 553 20.58 -63.64 40.79
N GLU A 554 20.69 -64.28 41.95
CA GLU A 554 21.84 -64.12 42.86
C GLU A 554 23.15 -64.53 42.19
N PHE A 555 23.13 -65.63 41.43
CA PHE A 555 24.29 -66.06 40.64
C PHE A 555 24.77 -64.97 39.68
N PHE A 556 23.87 -64.37 38.90
CA PHE A 556 24.25 -63.29 37.98
C PHE A 556 24.65 -62.00 38.70
N HIS A 557 24.00 -61.68 39.82
CA HIS A 557 24.36 -60.49 40.61
C HIS A 557 25.78 -60.59 41.16
N HIS A 558 26.20 -61.79 41.60
CA HIS A 558 27.57 -62.03 42.05
C HIS A 558 28.58 -62.04 40.90
N GLN A 559 28.28 -62.75 39.80
CA GLN A 559 29.19 -62.89 38.66
C GLN A 559 29.42 -61.58 37.88
N LEU A 560 28.42 -60.69 37.87
CA LEU A 560 28.47 -59.43 37.12
C LEU A 560 28.65 -58.20 38.03
N LYS A 561 29.00 -58.40 39.31
CA LYS A 561 29.10 -57.33 40.30
C LYS A 561 29.98 -56.18 39.83
N ASP A 562 31.17 -56.48 39.31
CA ASP A 562 32.15 -55.47 38.88
C ASP A 562 31.67 -54.65 37.66
N ILE A 563 30.77 -55.21 36.85
CA ILE A 563 30.10 -54.49 35.75
C ILE A 563 28.97 -53.62 36.30
N ILE A 564 28.16 -54.16 37.22
CA ILE A 564 27.03 -53.45 37.81
C ILE A 564 27.50 -52.23 38.62
N GLU A 565 28.63 -52.35 39.32
CA GLU A 565 29.22 -51.29 40.14
C GLU A 565 30.15 -50.35 39.34
N TYR A 566 30.31 -50.56 38.02
CA TYR A 566 31.15 -49.70 37.19
C TYR A 566 30.55 -48.29 37.08
N ALA A 567 31.22 -47.31 37.70
CA ALA A 567 30.69 -45.95 37.89
C ALA A 567 30.31 -45.25 36.57
N GLU A 568 31.14 -45.42 35.54
CA GLU A 568 31.00 -44.75 34.23
C GLU A 568 30.08 -45.51 33.25
N LEU A 569 29.50 -46.64 33.67
CA LEU A 569 28.68 -47.47 32.78
C LEU A 569 27.47 -46.70 32.25
N LYS A 570 26.83 -45.91 33.12
CA LYS A 570 25.64 -45.15 32.77
C LYS A 570 25.98 -43.80 32.14
N THR A 571 26.98 -43.09 32.66
CA THR A 571 27.30 -41.71 32.26
C THR A 571 28.01 -41.64 30.93
N ASP A 572 28.87 -42.61 30.61
CA ASP A 572 29.75 -42.54 29.43
C ASP A 572 29.46 -43.66 28.44
N VAL A 573 29.35 -44.91 28.90
CA VAL A 573 29.14 -46.07 28.01
C VAL A 573 27.73 -46.05 27.41
N PHE A 574 26.70 -46.01 28.26
CA PHE A 574 25.31 -45.96 27.78
C PHE A 574 24.98 -44.65 27.07
N GLN A 575 25.63 -43.55 27.46
CA GLN A 575 25.48 -42.26 26.78
C GLN A 575 26.06 -42.30 25.35
N SER A 576 27.29 -42.80 25.19
CA SER A 576 27.91 -42.94 23.87
C SER A 576 27.12 -43.89 22.96
N LEU A 577 26.63 -45.00 23.50
CA LEU A 577 25.79 -45.95 22.76
C LEU A 577 24.43 -45.33 22.38
N ARG A 578 23.86 -44.49 23.24
CA ARG A 578 22.64 -43.75 22.95
C ARG A 578 22.85 -42.79 21.79
N GLU A 579 23.93 -42.00 21.79
CA GLU A 579 24.23 -41.07 20.70
C GLU A 579 24.33 -41.80 19.35
N VAL A 580 25.02 -42.95 19.32
CA VAL A 580 25.07 -43.82 18.13
C VAL A 580 23.67 -44.31 17.73
N GLY A 581 22.87 -44.76 18.70
CA GLY A 581 21.48 -45.20 18.46
C GLY A 581 20.60 -44.08 17.89
N ASN A 582 20.66 -42.88 18.47
CA ASN A 582 19.92 -41.70 18.03
C ASN A 582 20.34 -41.27 16.62
N ALA A 583 21.62 -41.35 16.26
CA ALA A 583 22.10 -41.05 14.91
C ALA A 583 21.54 -42.02 13.87
N ILE A 584 21.54 -43.33 14.18
CA ILE A 584 20.96 -44.36 13.29
C ILE A 584 19.45 -44.17 13.15
N LEU A 585 18.75 -43.88 14.25
CA LEU A 585 17.32 -43.60 14.25
C LEU A 585 17.00 -42.36 13.42
N PHE A 586 17.80 -41.30 13.53
CA PHE A 586 17.63 -40.09 12.71
C PHE A 586 17.71 -40.42 11.22
N CYS A 587 18.74 -41.16 10.78
CA CYS A 587 18.89 -41.59 9.39
C CYS A 587 17.69 -42.41 8.89
N LEU A 588 17.18 -43.35 9.70
CA LEU A 588 16.01 -44.13 9.35
C LEU A 588 14.75 -43.27 9.21
N LEU A 589 14.52 -42.36 10.16
CA LEU A 589 13.30 -41.54 10.21
C LEU A 589 13.30 -40.46 9.13
N ILE A 590 14.46 -39.87 8.80
CA ILE A 590 14.55 -38.87 7.74
C ILE A 590 14.36 -39.51 6.35
N GLU A 591 14.85 -40.73 6.13
CA GLU A 591 14.62 -41.49 4.90
C GLU A 591 13.14 -41.84 4.72
N GLN A 592 12.47 -42.25 5.80
CA GLN A 592 11.01 -42.49 5.78
C GLN A 592 10.23 -41.21 5.48
N ALA A 593 10.64 -40.07 6.05
CA ALA A 593 10.01 -38.78 5.78
C ALA A 593 10.24 -38.35 4.32
N LEU A 594 11.44 -38.53 3.79
CA LEU A 594 11.78 -38.25 2.38
C LEU A 594 10.93 -39.10 1.43
N SER A 595 10.81 -40.40 1.70
CA SER A 595 9.97 -41.31 0.92
C SER A 595 8.50 -40.86 0.90
N GLN A 596 7.98 -40.34 2.01
CA GLN A 596 6.60 -39.82 2.06
C GLN A 596 6.43 -38.54 1.23
N GLU A 597 7.39 -37.63 1.27
CA GLU A 597 7.37 -36.40 0.46
C GLU A 597 7.46 -36.72 -1.03
N GLU A 598 8.38 -37.60 -1.44
CA GLU A 598 8.53 -38.04 -2.84
C GLU A 598 7.26 -38.69 -3.40
N VAL A 599 6.60 -39.54 -2.62
CA VAL A 599 5.33 -40.16 -3.03
C VAL A 599 4.25 -39.10 -3.22
N CYS A 600 4.19 -38.08 -2.36
CA CYS A 600 3.25 -36.98 -2.53
C CYS A 600 3.54 -36.19 -3.82
N ASP A 601 4.80 -35.91 -4.12
CA ASP A 601 5.20 -35.23 -5.36
C ASP A 601 4.85 -36.04 -6.60
N LEU A 602 5.10 -37.36 -6.58
CA LEU A 602 4.73 -38.28 -7.66
C LEU A 602 3.22 -38.33 -7.90
N LEU A 603 2.40 -38.29 -6.83
CA LEU A 603 0.95 -38.25 -6.95
C LEU A 603 0.46 -36.94 -7.60
N HIS A 604 1.08 -35.80 -7.30
CA HIS A 604 0.75 -34.53 -7.95
C HIS A 604 1.27 -34.46 -9.41
N ALA A 605 2.40 -35.11 -9.70
CA ALA A 605 2.97 -35.18 -11.04
C ALA A 605 2.21 -36.15 -11.97
N ALA A 606 1.57 -37.18 -11.41
CA ALA A 606 0.93 -38.27 -12.16
C ALA A 606 0.01 -37.82 -13.32
N PRO A 607 -0.91 -36.84 -13.14
CA PRO A 607 -1.77 -36.37 -14.23
C PRO A 607 -1.00 -35.76 -15.41
N PHE A 608 0.15 -35.12 -15.15
CA PHE A 608 0.97 -34.45 -16.16
C PHE A 608 1.94 -35.40 -16.87
N GLN A 609 2.19 -36.56 -16.27
CA GLN A 609 3.04 -37.65 -16.80
C GLN A 609 2.22 -38.80 -17.40
N ASN A 610 0.90 -38.62 -17.57
CA ASN A 610 -0.02 -39.62 -18.10
C ASN A 610 -0.09 -40.92 -17.26
N ILE A 611 0.10 -40.80 -15.94
CA ILE A 611 -0.06 -41.92 -15.00
C ILE A 611 -1.48 -41.89 -14.45
N LEU A 612 -2.26 -42.93 -14.76
CA LEU A 612 -3.67 -43.02 -14.40
C LEU A 612 -3.92 -44.18 -13.44
N PRO A 613 -4.76 -44.00 -12.40
CA PRO A 613 -5.11 -45.08 -11.50
C PRO A 613 -5.98 -46.13 -12.20
N ARG A 614 -5.96 -47.36 -11.67
CA ARG A 614 -6.79 -48.45 -12.19
C ARG A 614 -8.28 -48.11 -12.02
N VAL A 615 -9.02 -48.15 -13.12
CA VAL A 615 -10.44 -47.78 -13.15
C VAL A 615 -11.35 -48.98 -12.89
N PHE A 616 -12.51 -48.71 -12.29
CA PHE A 616 -13.59 -49.69 -12.14
C PHE A 616 -14.13 -50.11 -13.52
N ILE A 617 -14.34 -51.41 -13.69
CA ILE A 617 -14.82 -52.05 -14.93
C ILE A 617 -16.20 -52.63 -14.67
N LYS A 618 -17.19 -52.28 -15.50
CA LYS A 618 -18.53 -52.89 -15.46
C LYS A 618 -18.53 -54.23 -16.20
N GLU A 619 -19.46 -55.14 -15.87
CA GLU A 619 -19.62 -56.40 -16.61
C GLU A 619 -19.77 -56.15 -18.11
N GLY A 620 -18.96 -56.85 -18.92
CA GLY A 620 -18.91 -56.71 -20.37
C GLY A 620 -17.88 -55.70 -20.90
N GLU A 621 -17.21 -54.92 -20.04
CA GLU A 621 -16.15 -53.99 -20.48
C GLU A 621 -14.73 -54.58 -20.33
N ARG A 622 -13.82 -54.19 -21.23
CA ARG A 622 -12.40 -54.54 -21.14
C ARG A 622 -11.59 -53.37 -20.55
N LEU A 623 -10.70 -53.66 -19.59
CA LEU A 623 -9.85 -52.67 -18.93
C LEU A 623 -9.10 -51.79 -19.94
N GLU A 624 -8.49 -52.41 -20.94
CA GLU A 624 -7.67 -51.73 -21.96
C GLU A 624 -8.45 -50.66 -22.73
N VAL A 625 -9.69 -50.97 -23.13
CA VAL A 625 -10.54 -50.04 -23.88
C VAL A 625 -10.91 -48.84 -23.00
N ARG A 626 -11.20 -49.09 -21.73
CA ARG A 626 -11.58 -48.05 -20.78
C ARG A 626 -10.38 -47.18 -20.39
N MET A 627 -9.21 -47.78 -20.20
CA MET A 627 -7.94 -47.05 -19.98
C MET A 627 -7.58 -46.16 -21.17
N LYS A 628 -7.62 -46.67 -22.40
CA LYS A 628 -7.35 -45.88 -23.62
C LYS A 628 -8.31 -44.69 -23.79
N ARG A 629 -9.59 -44.87 -23.44
CA ARG A 629 -10.56 -43.75 -23.43
C ARG A 629 -10.20 -42.70 -22.38
N LEU A 630 -9.70 -43.13 -21.22
CA LEU A 630 -9.29 -42.23 -20.15
C LEU A 630 -8.00 -41.48 -20.51
N GLU A 631 -7.03 -42.16 -21.12
CA GLU A 631 -5.82 -41.56 -21.68
C GLU A 631 -6.20 -40.51 -22.72
N ALA A 632 -7.10 -40.82 -23.65
CA ALA A 632 -7.58 -39.84 -24.64
C ALA A 632 -8.26 -38.62 -23.97
N LYS A 633 -8.99 -38.83 -22.86
CA LYS A 633 -9.63 -37.74 -22.10
C LYS A 633 -8.60 -36.82 -21.43
N TYR A 634 -7.52 -37.37 -20.87
CA TYR A 634 -6.50 -36.63 -20.14
C TYR A 634 -5.27 -36.27 -20.97
N ALA A 635 -5.20 -36.68 -22.23
CA ALA A 635 -4.14 -36.31 -23.17
C ALA A 635 -3.82 -34.80 -23.20
N PRO A 636 -4.78 -33.86 -23.07
CA PRO A 636 -4.46 -32.43 -23.00
C PRO A 636 -3.62 -32.01 -21.79
N LEU A 637 -3.58 -32.81 -20.71
CA LEU A 637 -2.79 -32.54 -19.51
C LEU A 637 -1.35 -33.09 -19.62
N HIS A 638 -1.08 -33.97 -20.59
CA HIS A 638 0.24 -34.57 -20.74
C HIS A 638 1.24 -33.52 -21.21
N LEU A 639 2.14 -33.13 -20.31
CA LEU A 639 2.93 -31.91 -20.46
C LEU A 639 3.98 -32.01 -21.57
N VAL A 640 4.74 -33.12 -21.62
CA VAL A 640 5.85 -33.27 -22.58
C VAL A 640 5.35 -33.23 -24.04
N PRO A 641 4.36 -34.03 -24.46
CA PRO A 641 3.84 -33.93 -25.84
C PRO A 641 3.18 -32.60 -26.15
N LEU A 642 2.62 -31.91 -25.15
CA LEU A 642 2.04 -30.59 -25.34
C LEU A 642 3.12 -29.54 -25.64
N ILE A 643 4.24 -29.59 -24.91
CA ILE A 643 5.43 -28.74 -25.15
C ILE A 643 6.09 -29.12 -26.48
N GLU A 644 6.23 -30.41 -26.82
CA GLU A 644 6.77 -30.82 -28.12
C GLU A 644 5.94 -30.28 -29.30
N ARG A 645 4.62 -30.15 -29.11
CA ARG A 645 3.71 -29.66 -30.15
C ARG A 645 3.67 -28.13 -30.27
N LEU A 646 3.77 -27.40 -29.16
CA LEU A 646 3.49 -25.95 -29.10
C LEU A 646 4.65 -25.11 -28.57
N GLY A 647 5.65 -25.74 -27.95
CA GLY A 647 6.79 -25.11 -27.32
C GLY A 647 7.92 -24.85 -28.30
N THR A 648 8.87 -24.04 -27.84
CA THR A 648 10.13 -23.78 -28.53
C THR A 648 11.18 -24.84 -28.15
N PRO A 649 12.22 -25.05 -28.98
CA PRO A 649 13.38 -25.86 -28.60
C PRO A 649 14.21 -25.26 -27.45
N GLN A 650 14.07 -23.94 -27.24
CA GLN A 650 14.56 -23.20 -26.06
C GLN A 650 13.51 -23.24 -24.97
#